data_AF-A0A957EBR5-F1
#
_entry.id   AF-A0A957EBR5-F1
#
_cell.length_a   1.000
_cell.length_b   1.000
_cell.length_c   1.000
_cell.angle_alpha   90.00
_cell.angle_beta   90.00
_cell.angle_gamma   90.00
#
_symmetry.space_group_name_H-M   'P 1'
#
loop_
_entity.id
_entity.type
_entity.pdbx_description
1 polymer ?
#
loop_
_entity_poly.entity_id
_entity_poly.type
_entity_poly.pdbx_seq_one_letter_code
_entity_poly.pdbx_strand_id
1 'polypeptide(L)'
;MKGLRTRWFNCLHLVLAVACAELPADEEVTRGVVVVETAVPQEGTPVVLQDLFLRATEEVVTEVVEVTPEAVPGTPAPPELESKELIVCQAAEPDSLFLYSSYMLDKENLHHAIYENLVTQLNYGYQAQGIEKLPSLADGDAVLQTVTVQAGDTVLSADGEVVTLVEGVDVLNAAGERVIFDGTPLQMGQLVVDFTLKPMVWSDGMPVSAADSVFSFEVNRTVEMPFTTADTFRTARTFRTDRTASYQATSDLSLRWTGLPGWLDQTYFRNVWTPLPQHQLAHHEMAELANLFGPNSDTSILSSGPFAVKEWVPGDNILLQANPYYYRHSEELPRLTQIEVKFIPDTNSAVAQLISGACDILTRDVVDASQLPFLLEAESADVITTYTQANPIFEHIAFGINSYGGYGDDNGRPDWFEDVRVRQAIAHCTDRQRMVDEILFGLSEVMHTYVPSVNPLYPEDIPQWSYDVAAANVLLDEAGYRDTDGDGIREDPATGTPFHVELGTTADNEMRQHLTEIFKENLLECGIDVELFYLPASEWFADGPEGKLFGRQYDLAEYAWLTEMEPPCGYWLSENISGPVAEGFAGWDGVNHTGWRNDEFDAAYRQAQRAFRSSQEYVTAHQAAMRLFAEQLPTLPLFPRLQVAATAPYVRNFGLNPTQPSELWNIEELDITLTEDEMMRATIPPAEFCAGITEGSSIECQALVALYQQMGSRDWYLYSDWLTSPTPCSWSHIVCAGNRVIELEIYSSGSGTLPPQLGDFAYLQNLQLSWQGFSTLPPEIGNLTNLRRLTLSSGNLPTLPPEIGKLTNLRHLALTGNNLTALPPEFYNLVNLTTLDLSGNKLSNFSPEMANLVNLKTLDLSNNRLSSVPPEIFTLANLTELDLQENVIVTLNSEIGNLTNLEKLDLYWNGLRDLPVELWNLTHLTELGLSSNNLSYIAPEIGNLTNLNTLWLSYNNLASLPPEIWNLTSLQYLYLRDNQISTLPAEIGNLTNLYWLILAENNLNEIPPEIGNLTTLNHLDLAKNNLRTLPQEIGNLTSLSFLSLYQNNLNSLPAEIGNLVNLYSLDLGQNNLTSLPLEIGNLRYLRWLDLPNNPLEVLPAELCAALPENISVHPSSLCNP
;
A
#
# COMPACT_ATOMS: atom_id res chain seq x y z
N MET A 1 30.29 8.43 -10.92
CA MET A 1 31.26 9.03 -11.88
C MET A 1 30.99 10.53 -12.00
N LYS A 2 31.96 11.38 -12.37
CA LYS A 2 31.75 12.84 -12.45
C LYS A 2 31.50 13.33 -13.88
N GLY A 3 30.37 14.02 -14.09
CA GLY A 3 30.21 15.03 -15.14
C GLY A 3 29.12 14.77 -16.18
N LEU A 4 27.89 15.21 -15.90
CA LEU A 4 26.98 15.89 -16.85
C LEU A 4 25.71 16.39 -16.10
N ARG A 5 25.71 17.65 -15.67
CA ARG A 5 24.52 18.42 -15.23
C ARG A 5 24.38 19.64 -16.16
N THR A 6 23.21 20.30 -16.10
CA THR A 6 22.94 21.70 -16.56
C THR A 6 22.39 21.91 -17.97
N ARG A 7 21.09 21.63 -18.11
CA ARG A 7 19.99 22.54 -18.58
C ARG A 7 18.75 22.06 -17.80
N TRP A 8 17.73 22.86 -17.47
CA TRP A 8 17.23 24.11 -18.04
C TRP A 8 16.93 25.14 -16.94
N PHE A 9 16.93 26.45 -17.25
CA PHE A 9 16.04 27.44 -16.61
C PHE A 9 16.00 28.77 -17.38
N ASN A 10 14.81 29.39 -17.39
CA ASN A 10 14.49 30.84 -17.46
C ASN A 10 13.47 31.25 -18.54
N CYS A 11 12.42 31.95 -18.10
CA CYS A 11 11.46 32.64 -18.96
C CYS A 11 11.56 34.17 -18.83
N LEU A 12 11.49 34.84 -19.99
CA LEU A 12 10.84 36.13 -20.27
C LEU A 12 11.18 37.39 -19.45
N HIS A 13 11.56 38.49 -20.15
CA HIS A 13 10.98 39.84 -19.96
C HIS A 13 11.37 40.85 -21.09
N LEU A 14 10.36 41.54 -21.66
CA LEU A 14 10.25 42.98 -22.08
C LEU A 14 11.46 43.74 -22.74
N VAL A 15 11.33 44.69 -23.69
CA VAL A 15 10.19 45.31 -24.45
C VAL A 15 10.73 46.19 -25.63
N LEU A 16 9.85 46.66 -26.55
CA LEU A 16 10.07 47.63 -27.68
C LEU A 16 10.99 47.16 -28.84
N ALA A 17 10.74 47.44 -30.14
CA ALA A 17 9.60 48.06 -30.86
C ALA A 17 9.67 47.82 -32.40
N VAL A 18 8.58 48.18 -33.14
CA VAL A 18 8.47 48.36 -34.63
C VAL A 18 8.42 47.07 -35.50
N ALA A 19 7.56 46.89 -36.52
CA ALA A 19 6.22 47.42 -36.90
C ALA A 19 5.65 46.64 -38.13
N CYS A 20 4.32 46.71 -38.36
CA CYS A 20 3.57 46.32 -39.60
C CYS A 20 3.48 44.80 -39.94
N ALA A 21 2.40 44.24 -40.52
CA ALA A 21 1.05 44.76 -40.83
C ALA A 21 0.00 43.61 -41.07
N GLU A 22 -1.29 43.96 -40.89
CA GLU A 22 -2.53 43.48 -41.56
C GLU A 22 -2.73 42.00 -42.04
N LEU A 23 -3.65 41.26 -41.36
CA LEU A 23 -4.92 40.60 -41.85
C LEU A 23 -4.99 39.79 -43.20
N PRO A 24 -6.04 38.95 -43.46
CA PRO A 24 -6.67 37.88 -42.64
C PRO A 24 -7.13 36.61 -43.46
N ALA A 25 -7.78 35.64 -42.77
CA ALA A 25 -8.93 34.78 -43.18
C ALA A 25 -8.92 33.79 -44.40
N ASP A 26 -9.41 32.56 -44.09
CA ASP A 26 -10.40 31.70 -44.78
C ASP A 26 -10.24 31.04 -46.19
N GLU A 27 -11.06 29.97 -46.34
CA GLU A 27 -11.58 29.26 -47.53
C GLU A 27 -10.84 28.08 -48.21
N GLU A 28 -11.66 27.15 -48.72
CA GLU A 28 -11.33 25.90 -49.45
C GLU A 28 -11.00 26.14 -50.94
N VAL A 29 -10.69 25.07 -51.71
CA VAL A 29 -11.47 24.71 -52.93
C VAL A 29 -11.00 23.41 -53.62
N THR A 30 -11.97 22.64 -54.11
CA THR A 30 -11.87 21.33 -54.80
C THR A 30 -11.36 21.34 -56.25
N ARG A 31 -10.87 20.18 -56.75
CA ARG A 31 -10.97 19.65 -58.16
C ARG A 31 -10.40 18.22 -58.22
N GLY A 32 -10.88 17.24 -59.02
CA GLY A 32 -12.06 17.16 -59.89
C GLY A 32 -11.78 16.54 -61.29
N VAL A 33 -12.67 15.65 -61.79
CA VAL A 33 -12.72 14.99 -63.14
C VAL A 33 -11.92 13.66 -63.31
N VAL A 34 -12.30 12.65 -64.12
CA VAL A 34 -13.51 11.76 -64.20
C VAL A 34 -13.53 10.94 -65.54
N VAL A 35 -13.96 9.66 -65.50
CA VAL A 35 -14.42 8.76 -66.63
C VAL A 35 -13.38 8.18 -67.64
N VAL A 36 -13.48 6.96 -68.22
CA VAL A 36 -14.04 5.62 -67.84
C VAL A 36 -13.69 4.52 -68.89
N GLU A 37 -13.73 3.21 -68.52
CA GLU A 37 -13.82 1.97 -69.37
C GLU A 37 -12.68 1.63 -70.40
N THR A 38 -12.45 0.39 -70.91
CA THR A 38 -13.17 -0.93 -70.93
C THR A 38 -12.21 -2.17 -70.94
N ALA A 39 -12.65 -3.28 -70.33
CA ALA A 39 -12.54 -4.72 -70.76
C ALA A 39 -11.20 -5.52 -70.78
N VAL A 40 -11.35 -6.86 -70.64
CA VAL A 40 -10.34 -7.89 -70.25
C VAL A 40 -10.63 -9.24 -70.99
N PRO A 41 -9.64 -9.95 -71.59
CA PRO A 41 -9.13 -11.25 -71.08
C PRO A 41 -7.63 -11.52 -71.50
N GLN A 42 -6.95 -12.69 -71.43
CA GLN A 42 -7.28 -14.10 -71.11
C GLN A 42 -6.02 -14.93 -70.70
N GLU A 43 -6.20 -16.02 -69.93
CA GLU A 43 -5.43 -17.31 -69.75
C GLU A 43 -3.89 -17.46 -69.98
N GLY A 44 -3.23 -18.41 -69.26
CA GLY A 44 -1.78 -18.70 -69.44
C GLY A 44 -1.20 -20.04 -68.93
N THR A 45 -1.02 -20.22 -67.60
CA THR A 45 -0.34 -21.38 -66.93
C THR A 45 1.22 -21.42 -67.11
N PRO A 46 2.02 -22.40 -66.60
CA PRO A 46 3.01 -22.10 -65.52
C PRO A 46 4.46 -22.64 -65.76
N VAL A 47 5.40 -22.45 -64.79
CA VAL A 47 6.41 -23.46 -64.30
C VAL A 47 7.45 -22.85 -63.31
N VAL A 48 7.90 -23.70 -62.38
CA VAL A 48 8.95 -23.60 -61.32
C VAL A 48 10.40 -23.34 -61.86
N LEU A 49 11.50 -23.09 -61.11
CA LEU A 49 11.95 -23.50 -59.75
C LEU A 49 13.19 -22.65 -59.27
N GLN A 50 13.38 -22.51 -57.94
CA GLN A 50 14.64 -22.36 -57.17
C GLN A 50 15.61 -21.12 -57.24
N ASP A 51 15.59 -20.36 -56.13
CA ASP A 51 16.69 -20.13 -55.13
C ASP A 51 17.79 -19.02 -55.17
N LEU A 52 18.12 -18.61 -53.93
CA LEU A 52 19.28 -17.90 -53.35
C LEU A 52 19.59 -16.38 -53.56
N PHE A 53 19.15 -15.59 -52.56
CA PHE A 53 19.96 -14.71 -51.68
C PHE A 53 20.52 -13.32 -52.11
N LEU A 54 19.86 -12.26 -51.56
CA LEU A 54 20.39 -11.30 -50.55
C LEU A 54 20.41 -9.77 -50.88
N ARG A 55 19.64 -9.02 -50.06
CA ARG A 55 19.72 -7.58 -49.65
C ARG A 55 19.36 -6.43 -50.62
N ALA A 56 18.22 -5.80 -50.28
CA ALA A 56 17.96 -4.35 -50.09
C ALA A 56 18.02 -3.41 -51.33
N THR A 57 17.25 -2.31 -51.42
CA THR A 57 16.43 -1.53 -50.45
C THR A 57 15.05 -1.12 -51.03
N GLU A 58 14.27 -0.35 -50.25
CA GLU A 58 13.19 0.59 -50.65
C GLU A 58 11.77 0.05 -50.97
N GLU A 59 10.88 0.37 -50.02
CA GLU A 59 9.49 0.84 -50.14
C GLU A 59 8.66 0.55 -51.42
N VAL A 60 7.55 -0.17 -51.24
CA VAL A 60 6.33 0.00 -52.05
C VAL A 60 5.12 0.03 -51.12
N VAL A 61 4.38 1.13 -51.14
CA VAL A 61 3.08 1.27 -50.48
C VAL A 61 2.03 0.45 -51.22
N THR A 62 1.18 -0.29 -50.50
CA THR A 62 -0.06 -0.88 -51.03
C THR A 62 -1.22 -0.60 -50.10
N GLU A 63 -2.25 0.07 -50.63
CA GLU A 63 -3.51 0.32 -49.93
C GLU A 63 -4.20 -1.01 -49.58
N VAL A 64 -4.68 -1.14 -48.34
CA VAL A 64 -5.68 -2.16 -48.00
C VAL A 64 -7.05 -1.55 -48.28
N VAL A 65 -7.85 -2.22 -49.10
CA VAL A 65 -9.22 -1.79 -49.42
C VAL A 65 -10.14 -2.15 -48.26
N GLU A 66 -10.79 -1.16 -47.66
CA GLU A 66 -11.87 -1.40 -46.69
C GLU A 66 -13.00 -2.20 -47.34
N VAL A 67 -13.34 -3.34 -46.74
CA VAL A 67 -14.54 -4.12 -47.07
C VAL A 67 -15.49 -3.98 -45.90
N THR A 68 -16.44 -3.05 -46.00
CA THR A 68 -17.54 -2.90 -45.04
C THR A 68 -18.35 -4.20 -44.95
N PRO A 69 -18.49 -4.84 -43.78
CA PRO A 69 -19.41 -5.96 -43.61
C PRO A 69 -20.87 -5.47 -43.78
N GLU A 70 -21.74 -6.27 -44.38
CA GLU A 70 -23.19 -6.01 -44.30
C GLU A 70 -23.66 -6.23 -42.85
N ALA A 71 -24.13 -5.17 -42.20
CA ALA A 71 -24.64 -5.24 -40.83
C ALA A 71 -25.86 -6.17 -40.74
N VAL A 72 -25.85 -7.08 -39.76
CA VAL A 72 -26.99 -7.95 -39.46
C VAL A 72 -28.12 -7.09 -38.86
N PRO A 73 -29.30 -6.98 -39.50
CA PRO A 73 -30.38 -6.13 -38.99
C PRO A 73 -31.13 -6.87 -37.89
N GLY A 74 -30.79 -6.62 -36.62
CA GLY A 74 -31.46 -7.25 -35.48
C GLY A 74 -31.21 -6.65 -34.10
N THR A 75 -29.99 -6.18 -33.82
CA THR A 75 -29.65 -5.61 -32.50
C THR A 75 -30.22 -4.20 -32.36
N PRO A 76 -30.96 -3.86 -31.29
CA PRO A 76 -31.25 -2.46 -30.97
C PRO A 76 -29.95 -1.73 -30.61
N ALA A 77 -29.90 -0.42 -30.84
CA ALA A 77 -28.88 0.41 -30.22
C ALA A 77 -29.04 0.32 -28.69
N PRO A 78 -27.95 0.34 -27.90
CA PRO A 78 -28.04 0.41 -26.45
C PRO A 78 -28.92 1.61 -26.04
N PRO A 79 -29.77 1.47 -25.00
CA PRO A 79 -30.42 2.63 -24.42
C PRO A 79 -29.35 3.61 -23.91
N GLU A 80 -29.65 4.90 -24.00
CA GLU A 80 -28.83 5.96 -23.40
C GLU A 80 -29.00 5.86 -21.87
N LEU A 81 -28.17 5.03 -21.26
CA LEU A 81 -28.13 4.79 -19.81
C LEU A 81 -27.68 6.07 -19.09
N GLU A 82 -28.31 6.37 -17.95
CA GLU A 82 -27.79 7.39 -17.04
C GLU A 82 -26.39 6.98 -16.58
N SER A 83 -25.43 7.91 -16.60
CA SER A 83 -24.04 7.58 -16.30
C SER A 83 -23.89 7.20 -14.83
N LYS A 84 -23.33 6.02 -14.59
CA LYS A 84 -22.97 5.51 -13.28
C LYS A 84 -21.45 5.46 -13.21
N GLU A 85 -20.90 6.55 -12.67
CA GLU A 85 -19.46 6.77 -12.50
C GLU A 85 -19.06 6.49 -11.06
N LEU A 86 -18.05 5.62 -10.91
CA LEU A 86 -17.42 5.25 -9.64
C LEU A 86 -15.94 5.64 -9.66
N ILE A 87 -15.41 6.11 -8.53
CA ILE A 87 -14.00 6.47 -8.35
C ILE A 87 -13.33 5.51 -7.37
N VAL A 88 -12.39 4.71 -7.87
CA VAL A 88 -11.48 3.90 -7.06
C VAL A 88 -10.20 4.71 -6.83
N CYS A 89 -9.65 4.64 -5.63
CA CYS A 89 -8.38 5.27 -5.29
C CYS A 89 -7.40 4.23 -4.75
N GLN A 90 -6.26 4.10 -5.41
CA GLN A 90 -5.19 3.15 -5.11
C GLN A 90 -3.84 3.86 -4.92
N ALA A 91 -2.86 3.21 -4.30
CA ALA A 91 -1.64 3.86 -3.85
C ALA A 91 -0.69 4.23 -5.00
N ALA A 92 -0.56 3.39 -6.03
CA ALA A 92 0.40 3.58 -7.11
C ALA A 92 -0.17 3.41 -8.52
N GLU A 93 0.61 3.93 -9.47
CA GLU A 93 0.44 3.68 -10.91
C GLU A 93 1.07 2.31 -11.27
N PRO A 94 0.37 1.43 -12.01
CA PRO A 94 0.93 0.14 -12.43
C PRO A 94 2.00 0.30 -13.52
N ASP A 95 3.04 -0.54 -13.48
CA ASP A 95 4.16 -0.49 -14.45
C ASP A 95 3.72 -0.82 -15.90
N SER A 96 2.85 -1.83 -16.04
CA SER A 96 2.31 -2.32 -17.29
C SER A 96 1.12 -3.24 -17.03
N LEU A 97 0.00 -3.00 -17.74
CA LEU A 97 -1.21 -3.83 -17.72
C LEU A 97 -1.08 -5.14 -18.52
N PHE A 98 0.15 -5.51 -18.90
CA PHE A 98 0.42 -6.77 -19.60
C PHE A 98 0.27 -7.96 -18.64
N LEU A 99 -0.55 -8.94 -19.03
CA LEU A 99 -0.89 -10.13 -18.22
C LEU A 99 0.33 -10.87 -17.62
N TYR A 100 1.49 -10.80 -18.26
CA TYR A 100 2.74 -11.45 -17.83
C TYR A 100 3.85 -10.48 -17.38
N SER A 101 3.50 -9.22 -17.03
CA SER A 101 4.39 -8.23 -16.42
C SER A 101 4.79 -8.58 -14.97
N SER A 102 5.43 -7.65 -14.25
CA SER A 102 5.74 -7.82 -12.83
C SER A 102 4.44 -7.94 -12.01
N TYR A 103 4.49 -8.51 -10.79
CA TYR A 103 3.33 -8.51 -9.91
C TYR A 103 3.25 -7.18 -9.15
N MET A 104 2.14 -6.47 -9.32
CA MET A 104 1.77 -5.28 -8.55
C MET A 104 0.29 -5.40 -8.17
N LEU A 105 -0.06 -5.06 -6.93
CA LEU A 105 -1.45 -5.12 -6.45
C LEU A 105 -2.35 -4.14 -7.23
N ASP A 106 -1.81 -2.93 -7.44
CA ASP A 106 -2.32 -1.83 -8.25
C ASP A 106 -2.67 -2.24 -9.70
N LYS A 107 -2.05 -3.30 -10.20
CA LYS A 107 -2.28 -3.88 -11.53
C LYS A 107 -3.37 -4.96 -11.49
N GLU A 108 -3.37 -5.82 -10.48
CA GLU A 108 -4.41 -6.85 -10.33
C GLU A 108 -5.81 -6.24 -10.14
N ASN A 109 -5.89 -5.08 -9.47
CA ASN A 109 -7.09 -4.24 -9.40
C ASN A 109 -7.70 -3.93 -10.78
N LEU A 110 -6.85 -3.76 -11.81
CA LEU A 110 -7.25 -3.46 -13.18
C LEU A 110 -7.38 -4.71 -14.06
N HIS A 111 -6.68 -5.80 -13.74
CA HIS A 111 -6.80 -7.08 -14.44
C HIS A 111 -8.24 -7.61 -14.42
N HIS A 112 -8.92 -7.59 -13.26
CA HIS A 112 -10.32 -8.04 -13.16
C HIS A 112 -11.29 -7.19 -14.01
N ALA A 113 -10.92 -5.96 -14.36
CA ALA A 113 -11.70 -5.10 -15.24
C ALA A 113 -11.48 -5.43 -16.73
N ILE A 114 -10.23 -5.70 -17.14
CA ILE A 114 -9.78 -5.80 -18.53
C ILE A 114 -9.83 -7.24 -19.08
N TYR A 115 -9.65 -8.25 -18.21
CA TYR A 115 -9.57 -9.65 -18.61
C TYR A 115 -10.59 -10.50 -17.84
N GLU A 116 -11.35 -11.33 -18.55
CA GLU A 116 -12.21 -12.31 -17.89
C GLU A 116 -11.38 -13.46 -17.32
N ASN A 117 -11.57 -13.76 -16.04
CA ASN A 117 -10.83 -14.80 -15.34
C ASN A 117 -11.35 -16.19 -15.76
N LEU A 118 -10.51 -17.05 -16.34
CA LEU A 118 -10.95 -18.39 -16.74
C LEU A 118 -11.35 -19.27 -15.54
N VAL A 119 -10.52 -19.24 -14.49
CA VAL A 119 -10.74 -19.94 -13.20
C VAL A 119 -10.43 -18.96 -12.07
N THR A 120 -11.38 -18.77 -11.17
CA THR A 120 -11.34 -17.79 -10.06
C THR A 120 -11.25 -18.49 -8.70
N GLN A 121 -10.94 -17.75 -7.64
CA GLN A 121 -10.61 -18.28 -6.30
C GLN A 121 -11.46 -17.60 -5.21
N LEU A 122 -12.51 -18.28 -4.75
CA LEU A 122 -13.47 -17.71 -3.79
C LEU A 122 -13.62 -18.63 -2.57
N ASN A 123 -13.36 -18.07 -1.39
CA ASN A 123 -13.51 -18.76 -0.10
C ASN A 123 -12.75 -20.10 -0.05
N TYR A 124 -11.49 -20.10 -0.48
CA TYR A 124 -10.62 -21.29 -0.57
C TYR A 124 -11.13 -22.40 -1.52
N GLY A 125 -12.09 -22.09 -2.39
CA GLY A 125 -12.58 -22.94 -3.48
C GLY A 125 -12.30 -22.35 -4.87
N TYR A 126 -11.85 -23.19 -5.81
CA TYR A 126 -11.76 -22.80 -7.22
C TYR A 126 -13.13 -22.83 -7.89
N GLN A 127 -13.41 -21.86 -8.76
CA GLN A 127 -14.66 -21.79 -9.53
C GLN A 127 -14.38 -21.47 -11.01
N ALA A 128 -15.25 -21.94 -11.90
CA ALA A 128 -15.17 -21.68 -13.33
C ALA A 128 -15.90 -20.39 -13.69
N GLN A 129 -15.18 -19.44 -14.29
CA GLN A 129 -15.72 -18.11 -14.62
C GLN A 129 -15.71 -17.88 -16.13
N GLY A 130 -14.56 -17.85 -16.81
CA GLY A 130 -14.45 -17.78 -18.28
C GLY A 130 -14.54 -19.13 -19.02
N ILE A 131 -14.60 -20.26 -18.31
CA ILE A 131 -14.85 -21.61 -18.89
C ILE A 131 -16.22 -22.14 -18.46
N GLU A 132 -16.79 -23.10 -19.21
CA GLU A 132 -18.14 -23.63 -18.93
C GLU A 132 -18.26 -24.29 -17.54
N LYS A 133 -17.20 -24.98 -17.10
CA LYS A 133 -17.07 -25.66 -15.80
C LYS A 133 -15.59 -26.01 -15.56
N LEU A 134 -15.23 -26.36 -14.32
CA LEU A 134 -13.95 -27.02 -14.08
C LEU A 134 -14.00 -28.44 -14.66
N PRO A 135 -13.04 -28.87 -15.51
CA PRO A 135 -12.99 -30.24 -16.02
C PRO A 135 -12.69 -31.23 -14.89
N SER A 136 -13.15 -32.48 -15.00
CA SER A 136 -12.89 -33.49 -13.98
C SER A 136 -12.61 -34.90 -14.53
N LEU A 137 -12.06 -35.75 -13.67
CA LEU A 137 -11.90 -37.19 -13.92
C LEU A 137 -13.23 -37.97 -13.84
N ALA A 138 -14.30 -37.36 -13.29
CA ALA A 138 -15.56 -38.04 -13.00
C ALA A 138 -16.57 -37.96 -14.15
N ASP A 139 -16.54 -36.88 -14.93
CA ASP A 139 -17.27 -36.71 -16.19
C ASP A 139 -16.40 -37.04 -17.42
N GLY A 140 -15.07 -37.02 -17.28
CA GLY A 140 -14.12 -37.54 -18.26
C GLY A 140 -13.46 -36.47 -19.14
N ASP A 141 -13.63 -35.19 -18.82
CA ASP A 141 -12.92 -34.10 -19.48
C ASP A 141 -11.42 -34.10 -19.11
N ALA A 142 -11.09 -34.60 -17.91
CA ALA A 142 -9.73 -35.02 -17.57
C ALA A 142 -9.59 -36.54 -17.67
N VAL A 143 -8.48 -37.00 -18.22
CA VAL A 143 -8.13 -38.42 -18.36
C VAL A 143 -6.68 -38.66 -17.97
N LEU A 144 -6.46 -39.47 -16.93
CA LEU A 144 -5.15 -40.07 -16.65
C LEU A 144 -4.97 -41.29 -17.57
N GLN A 145 -4.27 -41.08 -18.70
CA GLN A 145 -3.91 -42.14 -19.63
C GLN A 145 -2.55 -42.77 -19.28
N THR A 146 -2.26 -43.91 -19.90
CA THR A 146 -0.95 -44.58 -19.82
C THR A 146 -0.24 -44.45 -21.16
N VAL A 147 1.00 -43.98 -21.15
CA VAL A 147 1.83 -43.80 -22.35
C VAL A 147 3.16 -44.53 -22.23
N THR A 148 3.67 -45.01 -23.37
CA THR A 148 4.97 -45.66 -23.45
C THR A 148 6.05 -44.62 -23.71
N VAL A 149 7.05 -44.56 -22.84
CA VAL A 149 8.22 -43.68 -22.96
C VAL A 149 9.48 -44.49 -23.23
N GLN A 150 10.48 -43.86 -23.85
CA GLN A 150 11.76 -44.46 -24.23
C GLN A 150 12.93 -43.48 -24.00
N ALA A 151 14.17 -43.98 -24.15
CA ALA A 151 15.36 -43.16 -23.97
C ALA A 151 15.38 -41.97 -24.95
N GLY A 152 15.48 -40.76 -24.42
CA GLY A 152 15.44 -39.50 -25.16
C GLY A 152 14.11 -38.73 -25.09
N ASP A 153 13.04 -39.32 -24.56
CA ASP A 153 11.78 -38.60 -24.33
C ASP A 153 11.90 -37.63 -23.12
N THR A 154 11.15 -36.53 -23.12
CA THR A 154 11.05 -35.62 -21.96
C THR A 154 9.93 -36.08 -21.04
N VAL A 155 10.24 -36.26 -19.76
CA VAL A 155 9.34 -36.79 -18.71
C VAL A 155 9.54 -36.04 -17.39
N LEU A 156 8.68 -36.29 -16.41
CA LEU A 156 8.92 -35.91 -15.02
C LEU A 156 9.67 -37.02 -14.27
N SER A 157 10.69 -36.65 -13.48
CA SER A 157 11.38 -37.55 -12.57
C SER A 157 10.48 -37.97 -11.40
N ALA A 158 10.90 -38.98 -10.65
CA ALA A 158 10.24 -39.38 -9.40
C ALA A 158 10.26 -38.29 -8.32
N ASP A 159 11.14 -37.30 -8.47
CA ASP A 159 11.35 -36.17 -7.57
C ASP A 159 10.73 -34.85 -8.11
N GLY A 160 9.95 -34.92 -9.20
CA GLY A 160 9.16 -33.79 -9.70
C GLY A 160 9.83 -32.92 -10.78
N GLU A 161 11.03 -33.27 -11.23
CA GLU A 161 11.84 -32.47 -12.15
C GLU A 161 11.67 -32.83 -13.63
N VAL A 162 11.80 -31.83 -14.51
CA VAL A 162 11.67 -32.01 -15.97
C VAL A 162 12.99 -32.53 -16.53
N VAL A 163 12.99 -33.79 -16.99
CA VAL A 163 14.21 -34.51 -17.37
C VAL A 163 14.10 -35.20 -18.73
N THR A 164 15.23 -35.31 -19.43
CA THR A 164 15.36 -36.22 -20.58
C THR A 164 15.62 -37.63 -20.07
N LEU A 165 14.75 -38.57 -20.41
CA LEU A 165 14.80 -39.94 -19.93
C LEU A 165 16.04 -40.68 -20.47
N VAL A 166 16.94 -41.08 -19.58
CA VAL A 166 18.15 -41.87 -19.90
C VAL A 166 18.39 -42.94 -18.83
N GLU A 167 19.22 -43.94 -19.16
CA GLU A 167 19.54 -45.05 -18.23
C GLU A 167 20.07 -44.49 -16.89
N GLY A 168 19.44 -44.90 -15.79
CA GLY A 168 19.75 -44.41 -14.44
C GLY A 168 18.88 -43.26 -13.92
N VAL A 169 18.01 -42.66 -14.74
CA VAL A 169 17.00 -41.68 -14.27
C VAL A 169 15.88 -42.40 -13.51
N ASP A 170 15.45 -41.81 -12.40
CA ASP A 170 14.37 -42.33 -11.55
C ASP A 170 13.03 -41.64 -11.89
N VAL A 171 11.96 -42.42 -12.07
CA VAL A 171 10.65 -41.97 -12.57
C VAL A 171 9.49 -42.72 -11.90
N LEU A 172 8.29 -42.13 -11.90
CA LEU A 172 7.07 -42.85 -11.51
C LEU A 172 6.47 -43.61 -12.70
N ASN A 173 6.30 -44.93 -12.56
CA ASN A 173 5.63 -45.73 -13.57
C ASN A 173 4.10 -45.50 -13.57
N ALA A 174 3.39 -46.12 -14.52
CA ALA A 174 1.93 -45.99 -14.66
C ALA A 174 1.09 -46.54 -13.49
N ALA A 175 1.69 -47.23 -12.53
CA ALA A 175 1.06 -47.65 -11.27
C ALA A 175 1.41 -46.72 -10.08
N GLY A 176 2.18 -45.65 -10.31
CA GLY A 176 2.67 -44.74 -9.28
C GLY A 176 3.89 -45.26 -8.51
N GLU A 177 4.54 -46.34 -8.99
CA GLU A 177 5.72 -46.91 -8.35
C GLU A 177 7.00 -46.23 -8.86
N ARG A 178 7.89 -45.87 -7.92
CA ARG A 178 9.21 -45.28 -8.20
C ARG A 178 10.15 -46.33 -8.80
N VAL A 179 10.67 -46.09 -10.01
CA VAL A 179 11.51 -47.03 -10.75
C VAL A 179 12.67 -46.33 -11.46
N ILE A 180 13.87 -46.92 -11.35
CA ILE A 180 15.05 -46.51 -12.11
C ILE A 180 14.93 -47.07 -13.54
N PHE A 181 15.02 -46.19 -14.54
CA PHE A 181 14.93 -46.53 -15.95
C PHE A 181 16.18 -47.29 -16.43
N ASP A 182 15.99 -48.49 -16.99
CA ASP A 182 17.07 -49.40 -17.41
C ASP A 182 17.39 -49.35 -18.93
N GLY A 183 16.86 -48.34 -19.62
CA GLY A 183 16.95 -48.22 -21.09
C GLY A 183 15.87 -48.98 -21.86
N THR A 184 15.02 -49.79 -21.22
CA THR A 184 13.89 -50.44 -21.88
C THR A 184 12.61 -49.58 -21.81
N PRO A 185 11.74 -49.58 -22.85
CA PRO A 185 10.57 -48.71 -22.87
C PRO A 185 9.58 -48.97 -21.71
N LEU A 186 9.29 -47.92 -20.95
CA LEU A 186 8.50 -47.95 -19.72
C LEU A 186 7.07 -47.43 -19.98
N GLN A 187 6.10 -47.84 -19.15
CA GLN A 187 4.78 -47.20 -19.12
C GLN A 187 4.72 -46.17 -17.99
N MET A 188 4.35 -44.93 -18.31
CA MET A 188 4.14 -43.84 -17.35
C MET A 188 2.70 -43.30 -17.44
N GLY A 189 2.20 -42.71 -16.35
CA GLY A 189 0.93 -41.98 -16.36
C GLY A 189 1.08 -40.62 -17.02
N GLN A 190 0.04 -40.14 -17.70
CA GLN A 190 -0.01 -38.80 -18.29
C GLN A 190 -1.42 -38.24 -18.22
N LEU A 191 -1.57 -37.00 -17.76
CA LEU A 191 -2.84 -36.29 -17.78
C LEU A 191 -3.08 -35.62 -19.15
N VAL A 192 -4.29 -35.81 -19.67
CA VAL A 192 -4.89 -35.05 -20.77
C VAL A 192 -6.14 -34.37 -20.23
N VAL A 193 -6.34 -33.10 -20.53
CA VAL A 193 -7.50 -32.32 -20.06
C VAL A 193 -8.08 -31.51 -21.22
N ASP A 194 -9.37 -31.66 -21.46
CA ASP A 194 -10.16 -30.81 -22.35
C ASP A 194 -10.82 -29.66 -21.56
N PHE A 195 -10.85 -28.47 -22.17
CA PHE A 195 -11.54 -27.29 -21.67
C PHE A 195 -12.46 -26.73 -22.76
N THR A 196 -13.54 -26.06 -22.36
CA THR A 196 -14.36 -25.25 -23.26
C THR A 196 -14.51 -23.85 -22.69
N LEU A 197 -14.03 -22.86 -23.45
CA LEU A 197 -14.22 -21.44 -23.15
C LEU A 197 -15.71 -21.07 -23.27
N LYS A 198 -16.19 -20.15 -22.44
CA LYS A 198 -17.45 -19.46 -22.71
C LYS A 198 -17.32 -18.62 -24.00
N PRO A 199 -18.42 -18.35 -24.72
CA PRO A 199 -18.41 -17.52 -25.94
C PRO A 199 -18.22 -16.04 -25.60
N MET A 200 -17.01 -15.68 -25.17
CA MET A 200 -16.58 -14.32 -24.84
C MET A 200 -16.31 -13.51 -26.13
N VAL A 201 -16.31 -12.18 -26.01
CA VAL A 201 -16.08 -11.25 -27.14
C VAL A 201 -15.11 -10.16 -26.70
N TRP A 202 -14.15 -9.83 -27.56
CA TRP A 202 -13.22 -8.72 -27.39
C TRP A 202 -13.95 -7.37 -27.55
N SER A 203 -13.39 -6.30 -26.98
CA SER A 203 -13.98 -4.94 -27.02
C SER A 203 -14.06 -4.29 -28.41
N ASP A 204 -13.53 -4.93 -29.46
CA ASP A 204 -13.73 -4.57 -30.88
C ASP A 204 -14.91 -5.32 -31.54
N GLY A 205 -15.55 -6.25 -30.81
CA GLY A 205 -16.64 -7.10 -31.30
C GLY A 205 -16.20 -8.43 -31.91
N MET A 206 -14.90 -8.77 -31.91
CA MET A 206 -14.40 -10.06 -32.40
C MET A 206 -14.57 -11.16 -31.33
N PRO A 207 -15.00 -12.39 -31.68
CA PRO A 207 -15.08 -13.50 -30.72
C PRO A 207 -13.72 -13.84 -30.12
N VAL A 208 -13.68 -14.07 -28.81
CA VAL A 208 -12.51 -14.66 -28.13
C VAL A 208 -12.45 -16.15 -28.47
N SER A 209 -11.28 -16.64 -28.86
CA SER A 209 -11.11 -18.00 -29.38
C SER A 209 -10.11 -18.84 -28.58
N ALA A 210 -10.15 -20.16 -28.81
CA ALA A 210 -9.11 -21.08 -28.37
C ALA A 210 -7.72 -20.71 -28.97
N ALA A 211 -7.65 -20.06 -30.14
CA ALA A 211 -6.38 -19.63 -30.72
C ALA A 211 -5.74 -18.48 -29.93
N ASP A 212 -6.53 -17.56 -29.37
CA ASP A 212 -6.06 -16.48 -28.48
C ASP A 212 -5.48 -17.03 -27.16
N SER A 213 -6.06 -18.11 -26.65
CA SER A 213 -5.54 -18.83 -25.47
C SER A 213 -4.24 -19.58 -25.77
N VAL A 214 -4.13 -20.24 -26.93
CA VAL A 214 -2.88 -20.88 -27.40
C VAL A 214 -1.78 -19.84 -27.68
N PHE A 215 -2.12 -18.69 -28.26
CA PHE A 215 -1.20 -17.56 -28.42
C PHE A 215 -0.69 -17.07 -27.05
N SER A 216 -1.59 -16.89 -26.09
CA SER A 216 -1.23 -16.51 -24.71
C SER A 216 -0.31 -17.52 -24.01
N PHE A 217 -0.50 -18.83 -24.24
CA PHE A 217 0.42 -19.87 -23.78
C PHE A 217 1.83 -19.72 -24.37
N GLU A 218 1.96 -19.52 -25.69
CA GLU A 218 3.28 -19.35 -26.33
C GLU A 218 3.94 -18.01 -25.94
N VAL A 219 3.18 -16.93 -25.73
CA VAL A 219 3.67 -15.67 -25.15
C VAL A 219 4.27 -15.93 -23.75
N ASN A 220 3.52 -16.57 -22.85
CA ASN A 220 3.99 -16.91 -21.51
C ASN A 220 5.23 -17.83 -21.54
N ARG A 221 5.33 -18.71 -22.53
CA ARG A 221 6.47 -19.60 -22.71
C ARG A 221 7.73 -18.90 -23.24
N THR A 222 7.59 -17.82 -24.01
CA THR A 222 8.70 -17.23 -24.79
C THR A 222 9.17 -15.84 -24.33
N VAL A 223 8.34 -15.07 -23.62
CA VAL A 223 8.72 -13.71 -23.19
C VAL A 223 9.76 -13.75 -22.08
N GLU A 224 11.01 -13.37 -22.41
CA GLU A 224 12.03 -13.03 -21.42
C GLU A 224 11.85 -11.58 -20.96
N MET A 225 11.88 -11.33 -19.65
CA MET A 225 11.76 -9.98 -19.07
C MET A 225 13.01 -9.61 -18.26
N PRO A 226 13.37 -8.31 -18.20
CA PRO A 226 14.56 -7.82 -17.49
C PRO A 226 14.31 -7.74 -15.98
N PHE A 227 14.31 -8.89 -15.29
CA PHE A 227 14.22 -8.95 -13.83
C PHE A 227 15.53 -8.52 -13.13
N THR A 228 15.40 -7.84 -12.00
CA THR A 228 16.53 -7.50 -11.11
C THR A 228 16.89 -8.67 -10.19
N THR A 229 17.95 -9.40 -10.53
CA THR A 229 18.80 -10.23 -9.64
C THR A 229 18.11 -10.99 -8.50
N ALA A 230 17.22 -11.94 -8.82
CA ALA A 230 16.95 -13.15 -8.02
C ALA A 230 16.36 -14.23 -8.93
N ASP A 231 16.83 -15.48 -8.85
CA ASP A 231 16.53 -16.54 -9.85
C ASP A 231 15.25 -17.36 -9.55
N THR A 232 14.40 -16.88 -8.62
CA THR A 232 13.26 -17.62 -8.06
C THR A 232 11.93 -17.44 -8.82
N PHE A 233 11.71 -16.28 -9.47
CA PHE A 233 10.40 -15.99 -10.08
C PHE A 233 10.24 -16.50 -11.52
N ARG A 234 11.33 -16.71 -12.27
CA ARG A 234 11.27 -17.23 -13.65
C ARG A 234 10.75 -18.67 -13.68
N THR A 235 11.29 -19.52 -12.81
CA THR A 235 10.87 -20.91 -12.59
C THR A 235 9.42 -21.03 -12.12
N ALA A 236 8.95 -20.10 -11.27
CA ALA A 236 7.54 -20.05 -10.86
C ALA A 236 6.61 -19.73 -12.05
N ARG A 237 6.94 -18.74 -12.89
CA ARG A 237 6.12 -18.37 -14.06
C ARG A 237 6.00 -19.51 -15.07
N THR A 238 7.13 -20.14 -15.42
CA THR A 238 7.17 -21.19 -16.46
C THR A 238 6.86 -22.60 -15.94
N PHE A 239 6.67 -22.80 -14.62
CA PHE A 239 6.40 -24.10 -13.99
C PHE A 239 5.37 -24.96 -14.74
N ARG A 240 4.24 -24.35 -15.12
CA ARG A 240 3.15 -25.00 -15.89
C ARG A 240 3.51 -25.17 -17.38
N THR A 241 4.14 -24.20 -18.02
CA THR A 241 4.48 -24.26 -19.46
C THR A 241 5.57 -25.30 -19.74
N ASP A 242 6.52 -25.45 -18.83
CA ASP A 242 7.66 -26.36 -18.98
C ASP A 242 7.28 -27.82 -18.71
N ARG A 243 6.25 -28.03 -17.87
CA ARG A 243 5.62 -29.34 -17.62
C ARG A 243 4.46 -29.66 -18.58
N THR A 244 4.22 -28.81 -19.58
CA THR A 244 3.22 -29.02 -20.65
C THR A 244 3.86 -29.70 -21.87
N ALA A 245 3.38 -30.90 -22.22
CA ALA A 245 3.78 -31.60 -23.43
C ALA A 245 3.13 -31.04 -24.70
N SER A 246 1.85 -30.65 -24.61
CA SER A 246 1.17 -29.87 -25.65
C SER A 246 -0.01 -29.06 -25.11
N TYR A 247 -0.28 -27.93 -25.77
CA TYR A 247 -1.48 -27.12 -25.58
C TYR A 247 -2.00 -26.71 -26.96
N GLN A 248 -3.26 -26.99 -27.25
CA GLN A 248 -3.80 -26.83 -28.61
C GLN A 248 -5.31 -26.59 -28.64
N ALA A 249 -5.75 -25.77 -29.59
CA ALA A 249 -7.17 -25.67 -29.93
C ALA A 249 -7.66 -26.99 -30.57
N THR A 250 -8.84 -27.43 -30.17
CA THR A 250 -9.56 -28.59 -30.74
C THR A 250 -10.89 -28.19 -31.40
N SER A 251 -11.41 -27.00 -31.08
CA SER A 251 -12.44 -26.27 -31.82
C SER A 251 -12.20 -24.76 -31.67
N ASP A 252 -13.12 -23.91 -32.15
CA ASP A 252 -13.03 -22.45 -31.99
C ASP A 252 -13.06 -22.00 -30.51
N LEU A 253 -13.68 -22.80 -29.62
CA LEU A 253 -13.77 -22.55 -28.16
C LEU A 253 -13.19 -23.69 -27.30
N SER A 254 -12.89 -24.84 -27.89
CA SER A 254 -12.39 -26.01 -27.16
C SER A 254 -10.86 -26.08 -27.21
N LEU A 255 -10.25 -26.38 -26.07
CA LEU A 255 -8.81 -26.48 -25.86
C LEU A 255 -8.46 -27.85 -25.29
N ARG A 256 -7.31 -28.40 -25.68
CA ARG A 256 -6.73 -29.58 -25.05
C ARG A 256 -5.34 -29.28 -24.51
N TRP A 257 -5.16 -29.54 -23.23
CA TRP A 257 -3.89 -29.58 -22.56
C TRP A 257 -3.42 -31.03 -22.38
N THR A 258 -2.12 -31.27 -22.47
CA THR A 258 -1.48 -32.56 -22.16
C THR A 258 -0.20 -32.32 -21.37
N GLY A 259 -0.09 -32.90 -20.18
CA GLY A 259 1.11 -32.80 -19.35
C GLY A 259 2.25 -33.70 -19.82
N LEU A 260 3.46 -33.48 -19.28
CA LEU A 260 4.55 -34.45 -19.43
C LEU A 260 4.20 -35.81 -18.77
N PRO A 261 4.66 -36.95 -19.31
CA PRO A 261 4.54 -38.23 -18.63
C PRO A 261 5.19 -38.18 -17.25
N GLY A 262 4.49 -38.67 -16.23
CA GLY A 262 4.89 -38.60 -14.82
C GLY A 262 4.27 -37.45 -14.04
N TRP A 263 3.77 -36.39 -14.69
CA TRP A 263 3.14 -35.28 -13.96
C TRP A 263 1.67 -35.57 -13.60
N LEU A 264 1.42 -35.70 -12.30
CA LEU A 264 0.09 -35.80 -11.69
C LEU A 264 -0.27 -34.48 -10.99
N ASP A 265 -0.54 -33.44 -11.79
CA ASP A 265 -1.03 -32.16 -11.26
C ASP A 265 -2.38 -32.35 -10.54
N GLN A 266 -2.48 -31.95 -9.27
CA GLN A 266 -3.73 -31.96 -8.52
C GLN A 266 -4.67 -30.82 -8.94
N THR A 267 -4.10 -29.75 -9.51
CA THR A 267 -4.76 -28.53 -9.94
C THR A 267 -4.94 -28.44 -11.46
N TYR A 268 -4.98 -29.59 -12.15
CA TYR A 268 -4.97 -29.71 -13.62
C TYR A 268 -6.00 -28.82 -14.35
N PHE A 269 -7.10 -28.47 -13.71
CA PHE A 269 -8.11 -27.51 -14.18
C PHE A 269 -7.59 -26.04 -14.28
N ARG A 270 -6.38 -25.76 -13.80
CA ARG A 270 -5.65 -24.48 -13.97
C ARG A 270 -4.71 -24.47 -15.18
N ASN A 271 -4.56 -25.57 -15.93
CA ASN A 271 -3.70 -25.64 -17.12
C ASN A 271 -4.43 -25.13 -18.37
N VAL A 272 -4.96 -23.92 -18.24
CA VAL A 272 -5.63 -23.12 -19.26
C VAL A 272 -5.15 -21.68 -19.12
N TRP A 273 -4.88 -21.00 -20.24
CA TRP A 273 -4.25 -19.67 -20.24
C TRP A 273 -5.26 -18.59 -20.65
N THR A 274 -5.37 -17.52 -19.85
CA THR A 274 -6.24 -16.37 -20.14
C THR A 274 -5.91 -15.83 -21.54
N PRO A 275 -6.90 -15.68 -22.44
CA PRO A 275 -6.67 -15.26 -23.82
C PRO A 275 -5.92 -13.93 -23.93
N LEU A 276 -5.06 -13.81 -24.95
CA LEU A 276 -4.50 -12.53 -25.41
C LEU A 276 -4.90 -12.35 -26.89
N PRO A 277 -5.32 -11.14 -27.31
CA PRO A 277 -5.93 -10.92 -28.63
C PRO A 277 -4.91 -11.16 -29.76
N GLN A 278 -4.97 -12.35 -30.37
CA GLN A 278 -3.96 -12.81 -31.33
C GLN A 278 -3.98 -11.93 -32.59
N HIS A 279 -5.15 -11.48 -33.02
CA HIS A 279 -5.31 -10.58 -34.17
C HIS A 279 -4.66 -9.22 -33.95
N GLN A 280 -4.66 -8.71 -32.70
CA GLN A 280 -4.01 -7.47 -32.33
C GLN A 280 -2.49 -7.63 -32.10
N LEU A 281 -2.04 -8.75 -31.52
CA LEU A 281 -0.68 -8.84 -30.95
C LEU A 281 0.29 -9.71 -31.76
N ALA A 282 -0.18 -10.66 -32.57
CA ALA A 282 0.70 -11.62 -33.25
C ALA A 282 1.54 -11.06 -34.42
N HIS A 283 1.48 -9.74 -34.65
CA HIS A 283 2.32 -9.03 -35.61
C HIS A 283 3.41 -8.16 -34.96
N HIS A 284 3.50 -8.17 -33.62
CA HIS A 284 4.61 -7.59 -32.85
C HIS A 284 5.65 -8.65 -32.47
N GLU A 285 6.89 -8.24 -32.25
CA GLU A 285 7.92 -9.13 -31.70
C GLU A 285 7.65 -9.40 -30.21
N MET A 286 7.84 -10.64 -29.75
CA MET A 286 7.45 -11.07 -28.39
C MET A 286 8.11 -10.23 -27.28
N ALA A 287 9.33 -9.77 -27.48
CA ALA A 287 10.07 -8.93 -26.53
C ALA A 287 9.55 -7.48 -26.44
N GLU A 288 8.72 -7.03 -27.40
CA GLU A 288 8.16 -5.68 -27.42
C GLU A 288 6.81 -5.60 -26.68
N LEU A 289 6.08 -6.73 -26.60
CA LEU A 289 4.69 -6.81 -26.10
C LEU A 289 4.49 -6.14 -24.73
N ALA A 290 5.38 -6.35 -23.76
CA ALA A 290 5.23 -5.79 -22.42
C ALA A 290 5.22 -4.25 -22.38
N ASN A 291 5.84 -3.59 -23.37
CA ASN A 291 5.87 -2.12 -23.47
C ASN A 291 4.57 -1.54 -24.04
N LEU A 292 3.76 -2.34 -24.76
CA LEU A 292 2.51 -1.89 -25.38
C LEU A 292 1.40 -1.61 -24.37
N PHE A 293 1.54 -2.06 -23.13
CA PHE A 293 0.54 -1.99 -22.05
C PHE A 293 0.94 -1.04 -20.90
N GLY A 294 2.01 -0.28 -21.05
CA GLY A 294 2.46 0.69 -20.03
C GLY A 294 1.91 2.12 -20.25
N PRO A 295 2.08 3.03 -19.28
CA PRO A 295 1.50 4.39 -19.27
C PRO A 295 1.91 5.30 -20.45
N ASN A 296 2.94 4.92 -21.21
CA ASN A 296 3.48 5.71 -22.32
C ASN A 296 3.16 5.09 -23.70
N SER A 297 2.13 4.23 -23.78
CA SER A 297 1.74 3.54 -25.01
C SER A 297 0.53 4.19 -25.69
N ASP A 298 0.64 4.50 -26.98
CA ASP A 298 -0.50 4.88 -27.85
C ASP A 298 -1.41 3.67 -28.20
N THR A 299 -1.17 2.47 -27.64
CA THR A 299 -1.84 1.23 -28.04
C THR A 299 -3.09 0.98 -27.20
N SER A 300 -4.28 1.13 -27.79
CA SER A 300 -5.54 0.79 -27.12
C SER A 300 -5.63 -0.72 -26.84
N ILE A 301 -5.61 -1.10 -25.56
CA ILE A 301 -5.69 -2.50 -25.12
C ILE A 301 -7.10 -3.05 -25.38
N LEU A 302 -7.22 -4.17 -26.10
CA LEU A 302 -8.50 -4.87 -26.22
C LEU A 302 -8.82 -5.64 -24.94
N SER A 303 -10.04 -5.43 -24.44
CA SER A 303 -10.58 -6.09 -23.24
C SER A 303 -11.47 -7.28 -23.61
N SER A 304 -11.39 -8.35 -22.82
CA SER A 304 -12.38 -9.44 -22.79
C SER A 304 -13.23 -9.42 -21.52
N GLY A 305 -12.83 -8.59 -20.55
CA GLY A 305 -13.53 -8.37 -19.28
C GLY A 305 -14.65 -7.32 -19.37
N PRO A 306 -15.21 -6.94 -18.21
CA PRO A 306 -16.34 -6.01 -18.11
C PRO A 306 -16.03 -4.57 -18.54
N PHE A 307 -14.79 -4.10 -18.50
CA PHE A 307 -14.40 -2.73 -18.87
C PHE A 307 -13.20 -2.70 -19.81
N ALA A 308 -13.08 -1.65 -20.63
CA ALA A 308 -11.92 -1.38 -21.47
C ALA A 308 -11.25 -0.07 -21.05
N VAL A 309 -9.93 0.03 -21.20
CA VAL A 309 -9.18 1.28 -20.96
C VAL A 309 -9.58 2.30 -22.03
N LYS A 310 -10.10 3.44 -21.58
CA LYS A 310 -10.53 4.57 -22.42
C LYS A 310 -9.48 5.67 -22.46
N GLU A 311 -8.83 5.93 -21.32
CA GLU A 311 -7.77 6.94 -21.17
C GLU A 311 -6.83 6.52 -20.03
N TRP A 312 -5.57 6.92 -20.09
CA TRP A 312 -4.59 6.79 -19.01
C TRP A 312 -3.82 8.11 -18.97
N VAL A 313 -3.88 8.82 -17.85
CA VAL A 313 -3.16 10.06 -17.59
C VAL A 313 -1.99 9.73 -16.66
N PRO A 314 -0.73 9.69 -17.16
CA PRO A 314 0.37 9.14 -16.38
C PRO A 314 0.65 9.90 -15.07
N GLY A 315 0.71 9.16 -13.97
CA GLY A 315 0.89 9.71 -12.62
C GLY A 315 -0.33 10.43 -12.04
N ASP A 316 -1.53 10.26 -12.63
CA ASP A 316 -2.79 10.87 -12.15
C ASP A 316 -3.93 9.84 -12.07
N ASN A 317 -4.40 9.30 -13.21
CA ASN A 317 -5.53 8.37 -13.24
C ASN A 317 -5.57 7.43 -14.48
N ILE A 318 -6.35 6.36 -14.37
CA ILE A 318 -6.83 5.52 -15.50
C ILE A 318 -8.35 5.59 -15.58
N LEU A 319 -8.87 5.84 -16.77
CA LEU A 319 -10.32 5.85 -17.04
C LEU A 319 -10.73 4.57 -17.77
N LEU A 320 -11.63 3.81 -17.14
CA LEU A 320 -12.22 2.59 -17.66
C LEU A 320 -13.66 2.85 -18.12
N GLN A 321 -14.03 2.35 -19.31
CA GLN A 321 -15.41 2.41 -19.82
C GLN A 321 -16.00 1.01 -19.94
N ALA A 322 -17.29 0.84 -19.62
CA ALA A 322 -17.99 -0.43 -19.74
C ALA A 322 -17.88 -1.01 -21.15
N ASN A 323 -17.47 -2.28 -21.26
CA ASN A 323 -17.28 -3.00 -22.51
C ASN A 323 -18.66 -3.38 -23.09
N PRO A 324 -19.10 -2.78 -24.22
CA PRO A 324 -20.43 -3.03 -24.78
C PRO A 324 -20.58 -4.44 -25.39
N TYR A 325 -19.49 -5.20 -25.49
CA TYR A 325 -19.46 -6.58 -25.97
C TYR A 325 -19.25 -7.61 -24.85
N TYR A 326 -19.19 -7.20 -23.58
CA TYR A 326 -19.02 -8.14 -22.45
C TYR A 326 -20.12 -9.20 -22.46
N TYR A 327 -19.74 -10.48 -22.44
CA TYR A 327 -20.68 -11.58 -22.74
C TYR A 327 -21.78 -11.76 -21.69
N ARG A 328 -21.60 -11.24 -20.46
CA ARG A 328 -22.63 -11.18 -19.41
C ARG A 328 -23.53 -9.93 -19.51
N HIS A 329 -23.50 -9.18 -20.61
CA HIS A 329 -24.41 -8.03 -20.82
C HIS A 329 -25.90 -8.41 -20.73
N SER A 330 -26.24 -9.68 -21.02
CA SER A 330 -27.59 -10.23 -20.82
C SER A 330 -28.00 -10.44 -19.34
N GLU A 331 -27.05 -10.31 -18.41
CA GLU A 331 -27.25 -10.31 -16.94
C GLU A 331 -27.31 -8.88 -16.37
N GLU A 332 -27.37 -7.85 -17.24
CA GLU A 332 -27.29 -6.42 -16.91
C GLU A 332 -25.91 -6.00 -16.33
N LEU A 333 -24.83 -6.63 -16.83
CA LEU A 333 -23.45 -6.41 -16.40
C LEU A 333 -22.54 -5.81 -17.51
N PRO A 334 -21.52 -5.00 -17.16
CA PRO A 334 -21.30 -4.41 -15.85
C PRO A 334 -22.41 -3.44 -15.46
N ARG A 335 -22.64 -3.28 -14.14
CA ARG A 335 -23.69 -2.40 -13.62
C ARG A 335 -23.35 -0.90 -13.69
N LEU A 336 -22.07 -0.57 -13.73
CA LEU A 336 -21.51 0.78 -13.87
C LEU A 336 -21.17 1.07 -15.34
N THR A 337 -21.21 2.34 -15.75
CA THR A 337 -20.90 2.74 -17.14
C THR A 337 -19.44 3.17 -17.32
N GLN A 338 -18.80 3.66 -16.27
CA GLN A 338 -17.43 4.16 -16.26
C GLN A 338 -16.83 4.05 -14.85
N ILE A 339 -15.53 3.75 -14.75
CA ILE A 339 -14.78 3.75 -13.49
C ILE A 339 -13.52 4.60 -13.69
N GLU A 340 -13.24 5.52 -12.77
CA GLU A 340 -11.99 6.26 -12.68
C GLU A 340 -11.12 5.61 -11.60
N VAL A 341 -9.85 5.33 -11.89
CA VAL A 341 -8.88 4.77 -10.92
C VAL A 341 -7.77 5.78 -10.73
N LYS A 342 -7.72 6.41 -9.54
CA LYS A 342 -6.77 7.48 -9.18
C LYS A 342 -5.59 6.95 -8.37
N PHE A 343 -4.44 7.61 -8.50
CA PHE A 343 -3.23 7.27 -7.75
C PHE A 343 -3.01 8.24 -6.58
N ILE A 344 -3.15 7.75 -5.35
CA ILE A 344 -3.08 8.54 -4.11
C ILE A 344 -2.15 7.83 -3.10
N PRO A 345 -0.83 8.11 -3.13
CA PRO A 345 0.16 7.40 -2.31
C PRO A 345 0.21 7.82 -0.84
N ASP A 346 -0.53 8.87 -0.42
CA ASP A 346 -0.67 9.24 0.99
C ASP A 346 -2.02 8.76 1.54
N THR A 347 -1.96 7.79 2.46
CA THR A 347 -3.13 7.18 3.11
C THR A 347 -4.05 8.20 3.76
N ASN A 348 -3.50 9.23 4.44
CA ASN A 348 -4.32 10.22 5.14
C ASN A 348 -5.15 11.06 4.16
N SER A 349 -4.52 11.54 3.08
CA SER A 349 -5.16 12.22 1.96
C SER A 349 -6.22 11.34 1.29
N ALA A 350 -5.96 10.03 1.13
CA ALA A 350 -6.92 9.12 0.54
C ALA A 350 -8.17 8.90 1.42
N VAL A 351 -8.02 8.72 2.74
CA VAL A 351 -9.18 8.61 3.64
C VAL A 351 -9.93 9.95 3.76
N ALA A 352 -9.23 11.09 3.75
CA ALA A 352 -9.88 12.40 3.64
C ALA A 352 -10.63 12.59 2.30
N GLN A 353 -10.12 12.01 1.20
CA GLN A 353 -10.79 12.02 -0.10
C GLN A 353 -12.00 11.08 -0.16
N LEU A 354 -11.98 9.93 0.52
CA LEU A 354 -13.16 9.09 0.73
C LEU A 354 -14.25 9.85 1.52
N ILE A 355 -13.89 10.43 2.67
CA ILE A 355 -14.78 11.21 3.54
C ILE A 355 -15.38 12.44 2.81
N SER A 356 -14.65 13.04 1.86
CA SER A 356 -15.12 14.19 1.07
C SER A 356 -15.79 13.84 -0.27
N GLY A 357 -16.02 12.55 -0.56
CA GLY A 357 -16.64 12.08 -1.80
C GLY A 357 -15.80 12.30 -3.07
N ALA A 358 -14.48 12.44 -2.94
CA ALA A 358 -13.52 12.50 -4.05
C ALA A 358 -13.00 11.11 -4.46
N CYS A 359 -13.17 10.11 -3.58
CA CYS A 359 -13.00 8.68 -3.78
C CYS A 359 -14.27 7.95 -3.30
N ASP A 360 -14.59 6.79 -3.88
CA ASP A 360 -15.74 5.96 -3.47
C ASP A 360 -15.30 4.60 -2.92
N ILE A 361 -14.10 4.14 -3.30
CA ILE A 361 -13.44 2.92 -2.80
C ILE A 361 -11.97 3.25 -2.55
N LEU A 362 -11.45 2.86 -1.38
CA LEU A 362 -10.02 2.77 -1.10
C LEU A 362 -9.59 1.31 -1.13
N THR A 363 -8.57 1.02 -1.93
CA THR A 363 -7.95 -0.30 -2.01
C THR A 363 -6.97 -0.55 -0.86
N ARG A 364 -6.66 -1.81 -0.59
CA ARG A 364 -5.87 -2.26 0.58
C ARG A 364 -4.37 -1.96 0.48
N ASP A 365 -3.91 -1.51 -0.69
CA ASP A 365 -2.60 -0.90 -0.90
C ASP A 365 -2.53 0.53 -0.34
N VAL A 366 -3.68 1.20 -0.15
CA VAL A 366 -3.79 2.52 0.49
C VAL A 366 -4.03 2.41 2.00
N VAL A 367 -4.92 1.51 2.43
CA VAL A 367 -5.35 1.38 3.84
C VAL A 367 -5.03 0.02 4.43
N ASP A 368 -4.45 0.01 5.63
CA ASP A 368 -4.08 -1.20 6.37
C ASP A 368 -4.62 -1.19 7.82
N ALA A 369 -4.18 -2.16 8.63
CA ALA A 369 -4.62 -2.32 10.01
C ALA A 369 -4.28 -1.11 10.93
N SER A 370 -3.28 -0.29 10.59
CA SER A 370 -2.95 0.93 11.37
C SER A 370 -4.05 1.99 11.31
N GLN A 371 -4.84 1.99 10.24
CA GLN A 371 -5.90 2.97 10.01
C GLN A 371 -7.24 2.57 10.64
N LEU A 372 -7.38 1.33 11.12
CA LEU A 372 -8.63 0.81 11.69
C LEU A 372 -9.23 1.69 12.79
N PRO A 373 -8.49 2.30 13.74
CA PRO A 373 -9.06 3.22 14.72
C PRO A 373 -9.82 4.39 14.09
N PHE A 374 -9.28 4.97 13.01
CA PHE A 374 -9.89 6.11 12.32
C PHE A 374 -11.02 5.68 11.38
N LEU A 375 -10.86 4.55 10.68
CA LEU A 375 -11.91 4.00 9.82
C LEU A 375 -13.15 3.58 10.64
N LEU A 376 -12.95 2.93 11.79
CA LEU A 376 -14.03 2.59 12.71
C LEU A 376 -14.68 3.82 13.36
N GLU A 377 -13.92 4.90 13.62
CA GLU A 377 -14.51 6.18 14.07
C GLU A 377 -15.38 6.80 12.97
N ALA A 378 -14.91 6.86 11.73
CA ALA A 378 -15.64 7.41 10.59
C ALA A 378 -16.88 6.57 10.20
N GLU A 379 -16.81 5.25 10.34
CA GLU A 379 -17.95 4.34 10.19
C GLU A 379 -18.95 4.49 11.33
N SER A 380 -18.50 4.72 12.58
CA SER A 380 -19.40 5.01 13.70
C SER A 380 -20.17 6.33 13.57
N ALA A 381 -19.81 7.16 12.58
CA ALA A 381 -20.49 8.38 12.19
C ALA A 381 -21.33 8.23 10.90
N ASP A 382 -21.52 6.99 10.39
CA ASP A 382 -22.23 6.64 9.15
C ASP A 382 -21.65 7.30 7.86
N VAL A 383 -20.38 7.74 7.89
CA VAL A 383 -19.73 8.46 6.76
C VAL A 383 -19.10 7.50 5.74
N ILE A 384 -18.47 6.42 6.22
CA ILE A 384 -17.83 5.37 5.43
C ILE A 384 -18.34 3.98 5.84
N THR A 385 -18.18 2.97 4.98
CA THR A 385 -18.32 1.55 5.35
C THR A 385 -16.94 0.92 5.38
N THR A 386 -16.57 0.30 6.50
CA THR A 386 -15.30 -0.42 6.66
C THR A 386 -15.48 -1.89 6.33
N TYR A 387 -14.52 -2.46 5.61
CA TYR A 387 -14.49 -3.89 5.30
C TYR A 387 -13.20 -4.48 5.84
N THR A 388 -13.33 -5.51 6.68
CA THR A 388 -12.20 -6.28 7.20
C THR A 388 -12.40 -7.76 6.94
N GLN A 389 -11.34 -8.44 6.49
CA GLN A 389 -11.36 -9.87 6.20
C GLN A 389 -10.04 -10.52 6.64
N ALA A 390 -10.14 -11.61 7.41
CA ALA A 390 -9.01 -12.49 7.67
C ALA A 390 -8.38 -12.96 6.36
N ASN A 391 -7.10 -12.65 6.15
CA ASN A 391 -6.42 -12.80 4.87
C ASN A 391 -5.52 -14.06 4.84
N PRO A 392 -4.89 -14.39 3.70
CA PRO A 392 -4.12 -15.62 3.55
C PRO A 392 -2.73 -15.59 4.21
N ILE A 393 -2.43 -14.64 5.10
CA ILE A 393 -1.16 -14.55 5.84
C ILE A 393 -1.45 -14.68 7.33
N PHE A 394 -0.79 -15.61 8.04
CA PHE A 394 -0.98 -15.80 9.48
C PHE A 394 0.32 -15.69 10.27
N GLU A 395 0.26 -15.05 11.44
CA GLU A 395 1.36 -14.98 12.39
C GLU A 395 1.41 -16.22 13.27
N HIS A 396 2.61 -16.64 13.64
CA HIS A 396 2.84 -17.76 14.54
C HIS A 396 4.17 -17.61 15.30
N ILE A 397 4.33 -18.35 16.40
CA ILE A 397 5.61 -18.50 17.12
C ILE A 397 6.11 -19.92 16.95
N ALA A 398 7.15 -20.09 16.12
CA ALA A 398 7.82 -21.35 15.86
C ALA A 398 8.69 -21.76 17.06
N PHE A 399 8.68 -23.05 17.40
CA PHE A 399 9.54 -23.63 18.44
C PHE A 399 10.80 -24.24 17.82
N GLY A 400 11.97 -23.93 18.37
CA GLY A 400 13.27 -24.49 17.98
C GLY A 400 13.50 -25.93 18.46
N ILE A 401 12.56 -26.83 18.14
CA ILE A 401 12.45 -28.23 18.65
C ILE A 401 13.66 -29.10 18.32
N ASN A 402 14.29 -28.87 17.16
CA ASN A 402 15.60 -29.42 16.88
C ASN A 402 16.42 -28.29 16.26
N SER A 403 17.32 -27.72 17.05
CA SER A 403 18.13 -26.58 16.63
C SER A 403 19.45 -27.06 15.99
N TYR A 404 20.11 -26.23 15.17
CA TYR A 404 21.28 -26.69 14.40
C TYR A 404 22.61 -26.05 14.81
N GLY A 405 23.71 -26.73 14.47
CA GLY A 405 25.06 -26.19 14.54
C GLY A 405 25.53 -25.98 15.98
N GLY A 406 26.07 -24.79 16.26
CA GLY A 406 26.49 -24.40 17.61
C GLY A 406 25.33 -24.14 18.58
N TYR A 407 24.13 -23.86 18.06
CA TYR A 407 22.90 -23.63 18.84
C TYR A 407 22.14 -24.95 19.11
N GLY A 408 22.53 -26.03 18.44
CA GLY A 408 21.92 -27.35 18.56
C GLY A 408 22.12 -28.02 19.92
N ASP A 409 21.20 -28.92 20.24
CA ASP A 409 20.89 -29.33 21.62
C ASP A 409 22.00 -30.23 22.22
N ASP A 410 22.77 -30.92 21.37
CA ASP A 410 24.01 -31.65 21.71
C ASP A 410 25.11 -30.77 22.36
N ASN A 411 25.03 -29.44 22.24
CA ASN A 411 26.03 -28.51 22.81
C ASN A 411 25.76 -28.11 24.27
N GLY A 412 24.64 -28.54 24.87
CA GLY A 412 24.34 -28.33 26.29
C GLY A 412 23.45 -27.12 26.61
N ARG A 413 22.85 -26.49 25.59
CA ARG A 413 21.59 -25.74 25.75
C ARG A 413 20.49 -26.75 26.17
N PRO A 414 19.63 -26.46 27.17
CA PRO A 414 18.52 -27.33 27.48
C PRO A 414 17.56 -27.41 26.29
N ASP A 415 17.15 -28.64 25.95
CA ASP A 415 16.10 -28.87 24.95
C ASP A 415 14.75 -28.55 25.59
N TRP A 416 14.37 -27.27 25.54
CA TRP A 416 13.13 -26.75 26.11
C TRP A 416 11.87 -27.31 25.45
N PHE A 417 11.98 -27.82 24.22
CA PHE A 417 10.84 -27.94 23.31
C PHE A 417 10.60 -29.32 22.74
N GLU A 418 11.46 -30.35 22.89
CA GLU A 418 11.15 -31.73 22.47
C GLU A 418 9.91 -32.29 23.20
N ASP A 419 9.74 -32.04 24.49
CA ASP A 419 8.53 -32.48 25.22
C ASP A 419 7.31 -31.63 24.81
N VAL A 420 6.40 -32.27 24.08
CA VAL A 420 5.15 -31.67 23.60
C VAL A 420 4.33 -31.00 24.71
N ARG A 421 4.43 -31.46 25.96
CA ARG A 421 3.71 -30.88 27.11
C ARG A 421 4.20 -29.47 27.45
N VAL A 422 5.46 -29.15 27.16
CA VAL A 422 5.99 -27.78 27.34
C VAL A 422 5.45 -26.86 26.25
N ARG A 423 5.40 -27.32 25.00
CA ARG A 423 4.79 -26.58 23.87
C ARG A 423 3.30 -26.33 24.11
N GLN A 424 2.58 -27.34 24.61
CA GLN A 424 1.18 -27.26 25.04
C GLN A 424 0.97 -26.34 26.26
N ALA A 425 1.92 -26.34 27.22
CA ALA A 425 1.88 -25.41 28.34
C ALA A 425 2.04 -23.97 27.87
N ILE A 426 3.01 -23.68 27.01
CA ILE A 426 3.22 -22.34 26.43
C ILE A 426 1.97 -21.88 25.67
N ALA A 427 1.33 -22.76 24.88
CA ALA A 427 0.07 -22.44 24.21
C ALA A 427 -1.10 -22.13 25.18
N HIS A 428 -1.10 -22.72 26.39
CA HIS A 428 -2.00 -22.37 27.49
C HIS A 428 -1.55 -21.11 28.27
N CYS A 429 -0.28 -20.74 28.26
CA CYS A 429 0.23 -19.49 28.86
C CYS A 429 -0.10 -18.27 27.98
N THR A 430 -0.07 -18.39 26.66
CA THR A 430 -0.28 -17.26 25.74
C THR A 430 -1.75 -16.87 25.60
N ASP A 431 -2.11 -15.64 25.99
CA ASP A 431 -3.43 -15.05 25.72
C ASP A 431 -3.51 -14.53 24.28
N ARG A 432 -3.71 -15.48 23.37
CA ARG A 432 -3.88 -15.20 21.94
C ARG A 432 -5.18 -14.45 21.63
N GLN A 433 -6.19 -14.48 22.52
CA GLN A 433 -7.39 -13.66 22.35
C GLN A 433 -7.10 -12.21 22.71
N ARG A 434 -6.38 -11.94 23.81
CA ARG A 434 -5.87 -10.59 24.13
C ARG A 434 -5.08 -10.00 22.96
N MET A 435 -4.26 -10.79 22.27
CA MET A 435 -3.56 -10.32 21.07
C MET A 435 -4.51 -9.93 19.94
N VAL A 436 -5.54 -10.74 19.64
CA VAL A 436 -6.57 -10.40 18.63
C VAL A 436 -7.38 -9.15 19.04
N ASP A 437 -7.66 -8.98 20.32
CA ASP A 437 -8.46 -7.87 20.86
C ASP A 437 -7.66 -6.55 20.93
N GLU A 438 -6.40 -6.58 21.39
CA GLU A 438 -5.54 -5.40 21.57
C GLU A 438 -4.78 -4.96 20.30
N ILE A 439 -4.54 -5.88 19.35
CA ILE A 439 -3.77 -5.60 18.11
C ILE A 439 -4.67 -5.50 16.87
N LEU A 440 -5.72 -6.33 16.80
CA LEU A 440 -6.63 -6.42 15.64
C LEU A 440 -8.08 -6.02 15.98
N PHE A 441 -8.29 -5.33 17.11
CA PHE A 441 -9.57 -4.77 17.55
C PHE A 441 -10.73 -5.80 17.66
N GLY A 442 -10.40 -7.09 17.81
CA GLY A 442 -11.38 -8.18 17.82
C GLY A 442 -11.93 -8.57 16.43
N LEU A 443 -11.35 -8.07 15.34
CA LEU A 443 -11.82 -8.27 13.97
C LEU A 443 -11.21 -9.49 13.25
N SER A 444 -10.39 -10.27 13.95
CA SER A 444 -9.76 -11.52 13.47
C SER A 444 -10.10 -12.71 14.37
N GLU A 445 -9.50 -13.89 14.13
CA GLU A 445 -9.72 -15.11 14.92
C GLU A 445 -8.41 -15.70 15.48
N VAL A 446 -8.49 -16.38 16.63
CA VAL A 446 -7.38 -17.16 17.17
C VAL A 446 -7.23 -18.46 16.38
N MET A 447 -6.09 -18.67 15.72
CA MET A 447 -5.85 -19.89 14.95
C MET A 447 -5.47 -21.08 15.83
N HIS A 448 -5.81 -22.28 15.35
CA HIS A 448 -5.57 -23.55 16.07
C HIS A 448 -4.79 -24.56 15.21
N THR A 449 -4.66 -24.30 13.91
CA THR A 449 -3.88 -25.10 12.96
C THR A 449 -3.39 -24.17 11.84
N TYR A 450 -2.66 -24.67 10.85
CA TYR A 450 -2.06 -23.89 9.75
C TYR A 450 -3.06 -23.44 8.65
N VAL A 451 -4.36 -23.41 8.93
CA VAL A 451 -5.39 -22.74 8.10
C VAL A 451 -6.48 -22.14 9.01
N PRO A 452 -7.13 -21.04 8.61
CA PRO A 452 -8.22 -20.42 9.37
C PRO A 452 -9.50 -21.27 9.38
N SER A 453 -10.41 -21.02 10.32
CA SER A 453 -11.65 -21.79 10.55
C SER A 453 -12.62 -21.77 9.36
N VAL A 454 -12.55 -20.71 8.55
CA VAL A 454 -13.31 -20.52 7.31
C VAL A 454 -12.83 -21.39 6.14
N ASN A 455 -11.69 -22.08 6.27
CA ASN A 455 -11.19 -22.98 5.22
C ASN A 455 -12.02 -24.28 5.15
N PRO A 456 -12.56 -24.70 3.97
CA PRO A 456 -13.40 -25.89 3.83
C PRO A 456 -12.76 -27.23 4.25
N LEU A 457 -11.44 -27.27 4.49
CA LEU A 457 -10.73 -28.45 4.97
C LEU A 457 -10.57 -28.48 6.50
N TYR A 458 -10.85 -27.38 7.22
CA TYR A 458 -10.70 -27.27 8.67
C TYR A 458 -11.56 -28.33 9.40
N PRO A 459 -11.00 -29.11 10.35
CA PRO A 459 -11.77 -30.10 11.11
C PRO A 459 -12.49 -29.44 12.31
N GLU A 460 -13.81 -29.67 12.45
CA GLU A 460 -14.61 -29.18 13.60
C GLU A 460 -14.07 -29.65 14.97
N ASP A 461 -13.37 -30.79 14.98
CA ASP A 461 -12.79 -31.45 16.17
C ASP A 461 -11.28 -31.20 16.33
N ILE A 462 -10.80 -30.01 15.93
CA ILE A 462 -9.41 -29.59 16.15
C ILE A 462 -9.08 -29.50 17.66
N PRO A 463 -7.90 -29.95 18.11
CA PRO A 463 -7.35 -29.60 19.43
C PRO A 463 -7.28 -28.08 19.63
N GLN A 464 -7.63 -27.61 20.84
CA GLN A 464 -7.62 -26.19 21.20
C GLN A 464 -6.89 -25.99 22.53
N TRP A 465 -6.00 -24.99 22.56
CA TRP A 465 -5.17 -24.61 23.70
C TRP A 465 -5.51 -23.18 24.11
N SER A 466 -6.65 -22.99 24.77
CA SER A 466 -7.10 -21.69 25.27
C SER A 466 -6.25 -21.22 26.45
N TYR A 467 -6.12 -19.90 26.66
CA TYR A 467 -5.38 -19.33 27.80
C TYR A 467 -5.92 -19.85 29.14
N ASP A 468 -5.08 -20.62 29.85
CA ASP A 468 -5.31 -21.19 31.18
C ASP A 468 -3.95 -21.45 31.84
N VAL A 469 -3.45 -20.43 32.55
CA VAL A 469 -2.21 -20.48 33.33
C VAL A 469 -2.23 -21.63 34.36
N ALA A 470 -3.39 -22.08 34.86
CA ALA A 470 -3.45 -23.21 35.77
C ALA A 470 -3.24 -24.56 35.05
N ALA A 471 -3.80 -24.73 33.84
CA ALA A 471 -3.53 -25.89 33.01
C ALA A 471 -2.07 -25.95 32.55
N ALA A 472 -1.51 -24.81 32.11
CA ALA A 472 -0.09 -24.70 31.75
C ALA A 472 0.83 -25.10 32.90
N ASN A 473 0.59 -24.55 34.09
CA ASN A 473 1.39 -24.84 35.28
C ASN A 473 1.31 -26.32 35.70
N VAL A 474 0.21 -27.04 35.41
CA VAL A 474 0.12 -28.50 35.61
C VAL A 474 0.98 -29.26 34.60
N LEU A 475 0.93 -28.88 33.32
CA LEU A 475 1.76 -29.52 32.27
C LEU A 475 3.27 -29.32 32.53
N LEU A 476 3.68 -28.13 32.96
CA LEU A 476 5.07 -27.85 33.37
C LEU A 476 5.48 -28.68 34.60
N ASP A 477 4.62 -28.77 35.61
CA ASP A 477 4.83 -29.61 36.79
C ASP A 477 4.95 -31.11 36.46
N GLU A 478 4.25 -31.59 35.43
CA GLU A 478 4.30 -32.98 34.92
C GLU A 478 5.49 -33.23 33.97
N ALA A 479 5.95 -32.21 33.23
CA ALA A 479 7.20 -32.25 32.48
C ALA A 479 8.43 -32.26 33.41
N GLY A 480 8.35 -31.50 34.51
CA GLY A 480 9.32 -31.50 35.60
C GLY A 480 9.83 -30.12 35.97
N TYR A 481 9.64 -29.13 35.10
CA TYR A 481 10.00 -27.72 35.30
C TYR A 481 9.27 -27.16 36.52
N ARG A 482 10.00 -26.64 37.50
CA ARG A 482 9.48 -26.16 38.79
C ARG A 482 10.40 -25.06 39.31
N ASP A 483 9.84 -23.99 39.88
CA ASP A 483 10.57 -23.04 40.72
C ASP A 483 11.10 -23.79 41.96
N THR A 484 12.42 -23.88 42.12
CA THR A 484 13.07 -24.58 43.25
C THR A 484 13.78 -23.69 44.25
N ASP A 485 14.13 -22.44 43.90
CA ASP A 485 14.82 -21.50 44.78
C ASP A 485 13.98 -20.31 45.28
N GLY A 486 12.87 -20.01 44.61
CA GLY A 486 11.86 -19.02 44.97
C GLY A 486 12.00 -17.65 44.28
N ASP A 487 12.75 -17.53 43.18
CA ASP A 487 12.84 -16.28 42.41
C ASP A 487 11.64 -16.00 41.50
N GLY A 488 10.87 -17.04 41.13
CA GLY A 488 9.67 -16.97 40.31
C GLY A 488 9.81 -17.60 38.91
N ILE A 489 11.02 -17.97 38.48
CA ILE A 489 11.29 -18.71 37.25
C ILE A 489 11.38 -20.22 37.58
N ARG A 490 10.98 -21.09 36.65
CA ARG A 490 11.08 -22.54 36.78
C ARG A 490 12.44 -23.03 36.30
N GLU A 491 13.06 -24.00 36.97
CA GLU A 491 14.30 -24.62 36.47
C GLU A 491 14.06 -25.92 35.70
N ASP A 492 14.93 -26.18 34.70
CA ASP A 492 14.98 -27.42 33.93
C ASP A 492 15.26 -28.66 34.81
N PRO A 493 14.45 -29.73 34.72
CA PRO A 493 14.59 -30.91 35.59
C PRO A 493 15.85 -31.75 35.35
N ALA A 494 16.58 -31.56 34.25
CA ALA A 494 17.80 -32.32 33.94
C ALA A 494 19.10 -31.60 34.39
N THR A 495 19.15 -30.28 34.24
CA THR A 495 20.33 -29.43 34.45
C THR A 495 20.24 -28.51 35.66
N GLY A 496 19.02 -28.11 36.07
CA GLY A 496 18.80 -27.05 37.06
C GLY A 496 19.04 -25.64 36.52
N THR A 497 18.95 -25.44 35.21
CA THR A 497 19.06 -24.12 34.55
C THR A 497 17.70 -23.42 34.57
N PRO A 498 17.59 -22.12 34.93
CA PRO A 498 16.33 -21.37 34.81
C PRO A 498 15.78 -21.41 33.39
N PHE A 499 14.46 -21.55 33.25
CA PHE A 499 13.74 -21.60 31.98
C PHE A 499 13.63 -20.19 31.40
N HIS A 500 14.73 -19.77 30.77
CA HIS A 500 14.91 -18.53 30.04
C HIS A 500 15.10 -18.85 28.57
N VAL A 501 14.36 -18.18 27.68
CA VAL A 501 14.37 -18.42 26.23
C VAL A 501 14.41 -17.14 25.41
N GLU A 502 15.06 -17.19 24.25
CA GLU A 502 15.06 -16.11 23.26
C GLU A 502 13.81 -16.13 22.36
N LEU A 503 13.15 -14.98 22.16
CA LEU A 503 12.08 -14.80 21.17
C LEU A 503 12.45 -13.74 20.13
N GLY A 504 12.73 -14.21 18.91
CA GLY A 504 13.15 -13.37 17.78
C GLY A 504 12.02 -12.98 16.82
N THR A 505 12.13 -11.79 16.22
CA THR A 505 11.30 -11.35 15.08
C THR A 505 11.92 -10.20 14.27
N THR A 506 11.23 -9.78 13.21
CA THR A 506 11.52 -8.60 12.37
C THR A 506 11.41 -7.30 13.15
N ALA A 507 12.48 -6.51 13.19
CA ALA A 507 12.56 -5.27 13.97
C ALA A 507 11.63 -4.16 13.48
N ASP A 508 11.50 -3.97 12.17
CA ASP A 508 10.74 -2.87 11.54
C ASP A 508 9.22 -3.13 11.52
N ASN A 509 8.64 -3.69 12.60
CA ASN A 509 7.23 -4.06 12.66
C ASN A 509 6.63 -3.90 14.07
N GLU A 510 5.93 -2.78 14.31
CA GLU A 510 5.36 -2.43 15.62
C GLU A 510 4.31 -3.44 16.12
N MET A 511 3.49 -4.00 15.21
CA MET A 511 2.50 -5.05 15.51
C MET A 511 3.17 -6.27 16.16
N ARG A 512 4.33 -6.68 15.65
CA ARG A 512 5.11 -7.81 16.18
C ARG A 512 5.85 -7.48 17.46
N GLN A 513 6.37 -6.25 17.61
CA GLN A 513 6.93 -5.81 18.88
C GLN A 513 5.85 -5.86 20.00
N HIS A 514 4.66 -5.32 19.74
CA HIS A 514 3.54 -5.37 20.69
C HIS A 514 3.11 -6.81 21.01
N LEU A 515 3.00 -7.68 20.00
CA LEU A 515 2.67 -9.09 20.18
C LEU A 515 3.71 -9.85 21.01
N THR A 516 5.01 -9.63 20.75
CA THR A 516 6.09 -10.32 21.47
C THR A 516 6.19 -9.87 22.93
N GLU A 517 5.86 -8.60 23.24
CA GLU A 517 5.72 -8.14 24.63
C GLU A 517 4.52 -8.79 25.35
N ILE A 518 3.33 -8.91 24.72
CA ILE A 518 2.19 -9.64 25.30
C ILE A 518 2.58 -11.11 25.59
N PHE A 519 3.27 -11.76 24.65
CA PHE A 519 3.76 -13.14 24.83
C PHE A 519 4.73 -13.25 26.01
N LYS A 520 5.65 -12.29 26.17
CA LYS A 520 6.59 -12.22 27.29
C LYS A 520 5.88 -12.00 28.63
N GLU A 521 4.95 -11.06 28.72
CA GLU A 521 4.13 -10.85 29.92
C GLU A 521 3.43 -12.15 30.34
N ASN A 522 2.83 -12.85 29.36
CA ASN A 522 2.12 -14.11 29.56
C ASN A 522 3.02 -15.26 30.03
N LEU A 523 4.21 -15.44 29.45
CA LEU A 523 5.11 -16.55 29.81
C LEU A 523 5.67 -16.38 31.23
N LEU A 524 5.88 -15.13 31.66
CA LEU A 524 6.33 -14.84 33.02
C LEU A 524 5.30 -15.26 34.09
N GLU A 525 3.99 -15.24 33.79
CA GLU A 525 2.94 -15.78 34.70
C GLU A 525 3.02 -17.30 34.90
N CYS A 526 3.65 -18.02 33.96
CA CYS A 526 3.93 -19.44 34.04
C CYS A 526 5.31 -19.77 34.66
N GLY A 527 6.12 -18.75 34.95
CA GLY A 527 7.50 -18.90 35.42
C GLY A 527 8.48 -19.26 34.31
N ILE A 528 8.29 -18.71 33.10
CA ILE A 528 9.23 -18.80 31.97
C ILE A 528 9.70 -17.39 31.66
N ASP A 529 11.01 -17.14 31.69
CA ASP A 529 11.59 -15.85 31.29
C ASP A 529 11.82 -15.81 29.77
N VAL A 530 11.65 -14.63 29.17
CA VAL A 530 11.73 -14.45 27.71
C VAL A 530 12.55 -13.20 27.39
N GLU A 531 13.67 -13.35 26.69
CA GLU A 531 14.39 -12.21 26.10
C GLU A 531 13.84 -11.91 24.70
N LEU A 532 13.44 -10.66 24.45
CA LEU A 532 12.90 -10.25 23.15
C LEU A 532 13.99 -9.70 22.27
N PHE A 533 13.93 -10.08 20.99
CA PHE A 533 15.04 -9.85 20.08
C PHE A 533 14.57 -9.52 18.66
N TYR A 534 15.19 -8.50 18.08
CA TYR A 534 14.65 -7.80 16.91
C TYR A 534 15.75 -7.59 15.88
N LEU A 535 15.60 -8.18 14.70
CA LEU A 535 16.54 -8.05 13.58
C LEU A 535 15.81 -7.52 12.32
N PRO A 536 16.41 -6.64 11.49
CA PRO A 536 15.88 -6.34 10.15
C PRO A 536 15.61 -7.61 9.35
N ALA A 537 14.60 -7.55 8.48
CA ALA A 537 14.15 -8.69 7.68
C ALA A 537 15.27 -9.35 6.86
N SER A 538 16.27 -8.59 6.42
CA SER A 538 17.44 -9.07 5.66
C SER A 538 18.38 -9.99 6.45
N GLU A 539 18.33 -9.97 7.79
CA GLU A 539 19.15 -10.83 8.65
C GLU A 539 18.30 -11.87 9.40
N TRP A 540 17.05 -11.54 9.73
CA TRP A 540 16.08 -12.51 10.24
C TRP A 540 15.83 -13.64 9.24
N PHE A 541 15.63 -13.28 7.97
CA PHE A 541 15.42 -14.21 6.83
C PHE A 541 16.69 -14.43 6.00
N ALA A 542 17.89 -14.30 6.59
CA ALA A 542 19.12 -14.65 5.90
C ALA A 542 19.25 -16.18 5.69
N ASP A 543 19.93 -16.59 4.61
CA ASP A 543 20.18 -18.00 4.28
C ASP A 543 20.93 -18.73 5.41
N GLY A 544 20.62 -20.01 5.60
CA GLY A 544 21.40 -20.89 6.48
C GLY A 544 22.75 -21.32 5.85
N PRO A 545 23.74 -21.78 6.65
CA PRO A 545 23.65 -22.04 8.10
C PRO A 545 23.54 -20.81 9.01
N GLU A 546 24.06 -19.65 8.59
CA GLU A 546 24.35 -18.55 9.52
C GLU A 546 23.16 -17.61 9.83
N GLY A 547 22.12 -17.55 8.99
CA GLY A 547 20.91 -16.77 9.30
C GLY A 547 20.08 -17.35 10.46
N LYS A 548 19.57 -16.50 11.37
CA LYS A 548 18.93 -16.96 12.62
C LYS A 548 17.73 -17.89 12.39
N LEU A 549 16.75 -17.51 11.56
CA LEU A 549 15.57 -18.35 11.31
C LEU A 549 15.91 -19.57 10.44
N PHE A 550 16.38 -19.36 9.21
CA PHE A 550 16.57 -20.45 8.24
C PHE A 550 17.72 -21.40 8.62
N GLY A 551 18.72 -20.89 9.35
CA GLY A 551 19.80 -21.66 9.99
C GLY A 551 19.39 -22.47 11.22
N ARG A 552 18.17 -22.30 11.75
CA ARG A 552 17.66 -22.93 12.99
C ARG A 552 18.50 -22.60 14.23
N GLN A 553 18.73 -21.31 14.45
CA GLN A 553 19.49 -20.77 15.59
C GLN A 553 18.60 -19.83 16.43
N TYR A 554 17.55 -20.38 17.04
CA TYR A 554 16.59 -19.66 17.88
C TYR A 554 15.90 -20.62 18.88
N ASP A 555 15.51 -20.11 20.05
CA ASP A 555 14.56 -20.82 20.93
C ASP A 555 13.13 -20.68 20.38
N LEU A 556 12.66 -19.44 20.25
CA LEU A 556 11.36 -19.08 19.70
C LEU A 556 11.52 -18.06 18.56
N ALA A 557 10.72 -18.22 17.50
CA ALA A 557 10.75 -17.33 16.34
C ALA A 557 9.33 -16.91 15.93
N GLU A 558 9.03 -15.62 16.03
CA GLU A 558 7.78 -15.05 15.53
C GLU A 558 7.95 -14.56 14.09
N TYR A 559 7.06 -15.04 13.22
CA TYR A 559 6.95 -14.58 11.83
C TYR A 559 5.62 -15.07 11.20
N ALA A 560 5.43 -14.71 9.93
CA ALA A 560 4.23 -15.03 9.16
C ALA A 560 4.51 -16.10 8.11
N TRP A 561 3.52 -16.96 7.86
CA TRP A 561 3.46 -17.79 6.66
C TRP A 561 2.31 -17.36 5.74
N LEU A 562 2.51 -17.55 4.43
CA LEU A 562 1.45 -17.40 3.42
C LEU A 562 0.69 -18.74 3.27
N THR A 563 -0.53 -18.78 3.78
CA THR A 563 -1.54 -19.80 3.50
C THR A 563 -2.21 -19.56 2.14
N GLU A 564 -1.65 -20.14 1.06
CA GLU A 564 -2.30 -20.15 -0.26
C GLU A 564 -3.61 -20.98 -0.28
N MET A 565 -4.22 -21.08 -1.47
CA MET A 565 -5.37 -21.97 -1.78
C MET A 565 -5.18 -23.46 -1.44
N GLU A 566 -3.93 -23.90 -1.31
CA GLU A 566 -3.55 -25.23 -0.85
C GLU A 566 -3.04 -25.11 0.61
N PRO A 567 -3.49 -25.95 1.55
CA PRO A 567 -3.00 -25.88 2.93
C PRO A 567 -1.48 -26.11 2.99
N PRO A 568 -0.68 -25.22 3.62
CA PRO A 568 0.80 -25.23 3.60
C PRO A 568 1.43 -26.34 4.48
N CYS A 569 0.77 -27.50 4.58
CA CYS A 569 1.20 -28.67 5.34
C CYS A 569 2.61 -29.17 4.98
N GLY A 570 3.11 -28.85 3.77
CA GLY A 570 4.49 -29.11 3.36
C GLY A 570 5.55 -28.37 4.19
N TYR A 571 5.22 -27.26 4.85
CA TYR A 571 6.16 -26.47 5.65
C TYR A 571 6.66 -27.18 6.92
N TRP A 572 6.01 -28.28 7.34
CA TRP A 572 6.38 -29.05 8.54
C TRP A 572 6.72 -30.52 8.26
N LEU A 573 7.06 -30.86 7.01
CA LEU A 573 7.52 -32.21 6.69
C LEU A 573 8.91 -32.50 7.28
N SER A 574 9.10 -33.75 7.69
CA SER A 574 10.37 -34.29 8.19
C SER A 574 11.46 -34.38 7.12
N GLU A 575 11.09 -34.29 5.84
CA GLU A 575 12.00 -34.24 4.67
C GLU A 575 12.34 -32.81 4.22
N ASN A 576 11.58 -31.79 4.67
CA ASN A 576 11.80 -30.37 4.33
C ASN A 576 12.59 -29.60 5.41
N ILE A 577 13.18 -30.29 6.40
CA ILE A 577 13.95 -29.65 7.48
C ILE A 577 15.22 -29.02 6.92
N SER A 578 15.45 -27.73 7.21
CA SER A 578 16.64 -27.02 6.74
C SER A 578 17.93 -27.59 7.34
N GLY A 579 19.00 -27.61 6.57
CA GLY A 579 20.31 -28.06 7.04
C GLY A 579 21.19 -28.63 5.94
N PRO A 580 22.40 -29.11 6.28
CA PRO A 580 23.32 -29.63 5.28
C PRO A 580 22.83 -30.94 4.66
N VAL A 581 22.70 -30.95 3.32
CA VAL A 581 22.33 -32.15 2.52
C VAL A 581 23.25 -33.34 2.80
N ALA A 582 24.50 -33.10 3.18
CA ALA A 582 25.47 -34.12 3.57
C ALA A 582 25.07 -34.94 4.82
N GLU A 583 24.16 -34.42 5.65
CA GLU A 583 23.63 -35.05 6.86
C GLU A 583 22.20 -35.59 6.69
N GLY A 584 21.61 -35.45 5.49
CA GLY A 584 20.26 -35.92 5.17
C GLY A 584 19.14 -34.90 5.43
N PHE A 585 19.49 -33.62 5.55
CA PHE A 585 18.54 -32.50 5.54
C PHE A 585 18.22 -32.04 4.10
N ALA A 586 17.22 -31.17 3.95
CA ALA A 586 16.72 -30.72 2.65
C ALA A 586 17.73 -29.88 1.84
N GLY A 587 18.62 -29.16 2.52
CA GLY A 587 19.25 -27.94 2.03
C GLY A 587 18.92 -26.77 2.98
N TRP A 588 19.52 -25.60 2.78
CA TRP A 588 19.23 -24.43 3.62
C TRP A 588 18.00 -23.64 3.17
N ASP A 589 17.51 -23.97 1.99
CA ASP A 589 16.23 -23.65 1.36
C ASP A 589 15.06 -24.53 1.86
N GLY A 590 15.31 -25.51 2.75
CA GLY A 590 14.26 -26.32 3.38
C GLY A 590 13.37 -25.50 4.31
N VAL A 591 12.05 -25.53 4.10
CA VAL A 591 11.08 -24.67 4.79
C VAL A 591 10.69 -25.08 6.22
N ASN A 592 11.04 -26.30 6.68
CA ASN A 592 10.75 -26.73 8.05
C ASN A 592 11.87 -26.29 9.02
N HIS A 593 11.86 -25.00 9.36
CA HIS A 593 12.84 -24.37 10.25
C HIS A 593 12.67 -24.75 11.73
N THR A 594 11.59 -25.43 12.13
CA THR A 594 11.39 -25.91 13.52
C THR A 594 12.26 -27.11 13.86
N GLY A 595 12.68 -27.86 12.83
CA GLY A 595 13.34 -29.16 12.99
C GLY A 595 12.40 -30.30 13.44
N TRP A 596 11.11 -30.03 13.63
CA TRP A 596 10.11 -31.03 14.06
C TRP A 596 9.95 -32.18 13.07
N ARG A 597 9.81 -33.39 13.61
CA ARG A 597 9.60 -34.64 12.87
C ARG A 597 8.37 -35.38 13.41
N ASN A 598 7.52 -35.88 12.53
CA ASN A 598 6.38 -36.71 12.93
C ASN A 598 5.93 -37.63 11.80
N ASP A 599 6.26 -38.93 11.88
CA ASP A 599 5.99 -39.94 10.85
C ASP A 599 4.50 -40.06 10.46
N GLU A 600 3.56 -39.78 11.37
CA GLU A 600 2.12 -39.89 11.10
C GLU A 600 1.59 -38.67 10.32
N PHE A 601 2.09 -37.47 10.62
CA PHE A 601 1.85 -36.24 9.85
C PHE A 601 2.47 -36.35 8.46
N ASP A 602 3.72 -36.82 8.39
CA ASP A 602 4.47 -37.15 7.18
C ASP A 602 3.72 -38.15 6.29
N ALA A 603 3.06 -39.14 6.88
CA ALA A 603 2.26 -40.12 6.16
C ALA A 603 0.91 -39.52 5.68
N ALA A 604 0.24 -38.74 6.53
CA ALA A 604 -1.02 -38.07 6.19
C ALA A 604 -0.85 -37.09 5.02
N TYR A 605 0.19 -36.26 5.02
CA TYR A 605 0.45 -35.34 3.90
C TYR A 605 0.81 -36.09 2.61
N ARG A 606 1.67 -37.12 2.67
CA ARG A 606 2.00 -37.94 1.48
C ARG A 606 0.79 -38.74 0.97
N GLN A 607 -0.25 -38.97 1.78
CA GLN A 607 -1.54 -39.47 1.31
C GLN A 607 -2.33 -38.37 0.59
N ALA A 608 -2.43 -37.16 1.15
CA ALA A 608 -3.09 -36.03 0.50
C ALA A 608 -2.45 -35.68 -0.86
N GLN A 609 -1.12 -35.69 -0.97
CA GLN A 609 -0.40 -35.48 -2.23
C GLN A 609 -0.69 -36.52 -3.32
N ARG A 610 -1.18 -37.71 -2.97
CA ARG A 610 -1.52 -38.79 -3.92
C ARG A 610 -3.00 -38.85 -4.26
N ALA A 611 -3.83 -38.08 -3.57
CA ALA A 611 -5.27 -38.04 -3.74
C ALA A 611 -5.71 -36.79 -4.53
N PHE A 612 -6.61 -36.94 -5.49
CA PHE A 612 -7.19 -35.78 -6.19
C PHE A 612 -8.06 -34.95 -5.24
N ARG A 613 -8.01 -33.61 -5.33
CA ARG A 613 -8.72 -32.67 -4.43
C ARG A 613 -10.23 -32.92 -4.31
N SER A 614 -10.85 -33.48 -5.34
CA SER A 614 -12.28 -33.86 -5.36
C SER A 614 -12.60 -35.18 -4.63
N SER A 615 -11.64 -35.81 -3.95
CA SER A 615 -11.80 -37.08 -3.23
C SER A 615 -11.95 -36.89 -1.73
N GLN A 616 -12.73 -37.76 -1.10
CA GLN A 616 -12.81 -37.83 0.38
C GLN A 616 -11.45 -38.16 1.02
N GLU A 617 -10.56 -38.84 0.29
CA GLU A 617 -9.22 -39.19 0.77
C GLU A 617 -8.36 -37.94 1.00
N TYR A 618 -8.32 -37.00 0.03
CA TYR A 618 -7.63 -35.72 0.15
C TYR A 618 -8.11 -34.93 1.39
N VAL A 619 -9.44 -34.80 1.55
CA VAL A 619 -10.05 -34.09 2.71
C VAL A 619 -9.67 -34.75 4.03
N THR A 620 -9.81 -36.07 4.11
CA THR A 620 -9.56 -36.83 5.35
C THR A 620 -8.07 -36.80 5.73
N ALA A 621 -7.18 -36.85 4.74
CA ALA A 621 -5.74 -36.79 4.92
C ALA A 621 -5.26 -35.41 5.42
N HIS A 622 -5.74 -34.31 4.81
CA HIS A 622 -5.45 -32.96 5.31
C HIS A 622 -6.00 -32.74 6.73
N GLN A 623 -7.22 -33.23 7.03
CA GLN A 623 -7.78 -33.15 8.37
C GLN A 623 -7.02 -33.98 9.41
N ALA A 624 -6.44 -35.12 9.03
CA ALA A 624 -5.57 -35.90 9.91
C ALA A 624 -4.27 -35.13 10.23
N ALA A 625 -3.63 -34.55 9.21
CA ALA A 625 -2.43 -33.73 9.38
C ALA A 625 -2.69 -32.48 10.24
N MET A 626 -3.82 -31.79 10.04
CA MET A 626 -4.20 -30.63 10.87
C MET A 626 -4.40 -30.96 12.34
N ARG A 627 -5.06 -32.09 12.67
CA ARG A 627 -5.22 -32.55 14.07
C ARG A 627 -3.87 -32.88 14.70
N LEU A 628 -3.01 -33.62 14.01
CA LEU A 628 -1.67 -33.96 14.49
C LEU A 628 -0.82 -32.71 14.74
N PHE A 629 -0.85 -31.74 13.82
CA PHE A 629 -0.19 -30.44 14.00
C PHE A 629 -0.70 -29.68 15.22
N ALA A 630 -2.03 -29.61 15.42
CA ALA A 630 -2.63 -28.89 16.53
C ALA A 630 -2.41 -29.59 17.89
N GLU A 631 -2.30 -30.93 17.91
CA GLU A 631 -1.95 -31.69 19.11
C GLU A 631 -0.45 -31.56 19.44
N GLN A 632 0.41 -31.51 18.41
CA GLN A 632 1.87 -31.55 18.57
C GLN A 632 2.54 -30.18 18.62
N LEU A 633 1.90 -29.11 18.14
CA LEU A 633 2.40 -27.72 18.17
C LEU A 633 3.88 -27.59 17.76
N PRO A 634 4.26 -27.86 16.49
CA PRO A 634 5.61 -27.51 16.00
C PRO A 634 5.82 -25.98 15.95
N THR A 635 4.72 -25.25 15.87
CA THR A 635 4.60 -23.80 16.03
C THR A 635 3.28 -23.51 16.72
N LEU A 636 3.16 -22.36 17.37
CA LEU A 636 1.94 -21.84 17.97
C LEU A 636 1.28 -20.85 16.98
N PRO A 637 0.18 -21.22 16.29
CA PRO A 637 -0.56 -20.27 15.46
C PRO A 637 -1.20 -19.18 16.32
N LEU A 638 -1.15 -17.94 15.86
CA LEU A 638 -1.69 -16.79 16.58
C LEU A 638 -3.03 -16.39 15.95
N PHE A 639 -2.97 -15.73 14.79
CA PHE A 639 -4.14 -15.23 14.05
C PHE A 639 -3.79 -14.98 12.57
N PRO A 640 -4.79 -14.92 11.66
CA PRO A 640 -4.60 -14.37 10.33
C PRO A 640 -4.54 -12.83 10.42
N ARG A 641 -3.68 -12.22 9.57
CA ARG A 641 -3.65 -10.78 9.34
C ARG A 641 -4.96 -10.33 8.68
N LEU A 642 -5.29 -9.05 8.81
CA LEU A 642 -6.46 -8.46 8.15
C LEU A 642 -6.10 -7.90 6.76
N GLN A 643 -6.97 -8.13 5.79
CA GLN A 643 -7.22 -7.18 4.71
C GLN A 643 -8.14 -6.10 5.26
N VAL A 644 -7.87 -4.84 4.90
CA VAL A 644 -8.70 -3.68 5.20
C VAL A 644 -9.03 -3.00 3.88
N ALA A 645 -10.27 -2.57 3.71
CA ALA A 645 -10.70 -1.66 2.65
C ALA A 645 -11.83 -0.79 3.18
N ALA A 646 -12.11 0.33 2.51
CA ALA A 646 -13.21 1.21 2.89
C ALA A 646 -13.93 1.72 1.63
N THR A 647 -15.25 1.88 1.72
CA THR A 647 -16.06 2.46 0.65
C THR A 647 -16.98 3.55 1.19
N ALA A 648 -17.52 4.36 0.28
CA ALA A 648 -18.63 5.24 0.61
C ALA A 648 -19.95 4.40 0.66
N PRO A 649 -20.80 4.50 1.71
CA PRO A 649 -21.87 3.53 2.01
C PRO A 649 -22.97 3.30 0.95
N TYR A 650 -22.96 4.02 -0.16
CA TYR A 650 -23.81 3.76 -1.32
C TYR A 650 -23.20 2.76 -2.33
N VAL A 651 -21.92 2.40 -2.19
CA VAL A 651 -21.27 1.37 -3.00
C VAL A 651 -21.82 0.00 -2.60
N ARG A 652 -22.63 -0.57 -3.49
CA ARG A 652 -23.31 -1.85 -3.33
C ARG A 652 -22.51 -2.97 -4.00
N ASN A 653 -22.66 -4.19 -3.47
CA ASN A 653 -22.00 -5.42 -3.93
C ASN A 653 -20.47 -5.46 -3.80
N PHE A 654 -19.83 -4.45 -3.20
CA PHE A 654 -18.43 -4.55 -2.77
C PHE A 654 -18.30 -5.52 -1.58
N GLY A 655 -17.23 -6.30 -1.56
CA GLY A 655 -16.91 -7.19 -0.45
C GLY A 655 -15.57 -7.89 -0.64
N LEU A 656 -14.75 -7.90 0.42
CA LEU A 656 -13.48 -8.60 0.45
C LEU A 656 -13.65 -10.12 0.27
N ASN A 657 -12.64 -10.79 -0.27
CA ASN A 657 -12.58 -12.25 -0.30
C ASN A 657 -11.20 -12.75 0.17
N PRO A 658 -11.14 -13.70 1.11
CA PRO A 658 -9.88 -14.15 1.70
C PRO A 658 -8.88 -14.77 0.71
N THR A 659 -9.33 -15.16 -0.49
CA THR A 659 -8.50 -15.82 -1.51
C THR A 659 -8.42 -15.09 -2.85
N GLN A 660 -8.88 -13.83 -2.93
CA GLN A 660 -8.69 -13.01 -4.13
C GLN A 660 -7.46 -12.10 -3.99
N PRO A 661 -6.67 -11.91 -5.08
CA PRO A 661 -5.54 -11.00 -5.06
C PRO A 661 -5.98 -9.53 -5.07
N SER A 662 -7.20 -9.21 -5.51
CA SER A 662 -7.81 -7.88 -5.46
C SER A 662 -9.23 -7.95 -4.87
N GLU A 663 -9.59 -6.91 -4.13
CA GLU A 663 -10.93 -6.62 -3.63
C GLU A 663 -11.92 -6.17 -4.73
N LEU A 664 -11.43 -5.79 -5.91
CA LEU A 664 -12.25 -5.51 -7.10
C LEU A 664 -12.55 -6.80 -7.90
N TRP A 665 -12.56 -7.97 -7.25
CA TRP A 665 -12.66 -9.25 -7.93
C TRP A 665 -13.96 -9.48 -8.70
N ASN A 666 -15.03 -8.76 -8.31
CA ASN A 666 -16.36 -8.72 -8.90
C ASN A 666 -16.73 -7.32 -9.43
N ILE A 667 -15.77 -6.60 -10.01
CA ILE A 667 -15.93 -5.21 -10.48
C ILE A 667 -17.14 -4.99 -11.42
N GLU A 668 -17.59 -6.02 -12.13
CA GLU A 668 -18.80 -5.99 -12.96
C GLU A 668 -20.11 -5.88 -12.17
N GLU A 669 -20.13 -6.40 -10.93
CA GLU A 669 -21.31 -6.45 -10.07
C GLU A 669 -21.41 -5.25 -9.11
N LEU A 670 -20.37 -4.42 -8.97
CA LEU A 670 -20.41 -3.18 -8.18
C LEU A 670 -21.52 -2.24 -8.68
N ASP A 671 -22.27 -1.61 -7.77
CA ASP A 671 -23.39 -0.75 -8.14
C ASP A 671 -23.52 0.48 -7.22
N ILE A 672 -24.07 1.56 -7.76
CA ILE A 672 -24.43 2.78 -7.01
C ILE A 672 -25.92 3.11 -7.11
N THR A 673 -26.71 2.27 -7.79
CA THR A 673 -28.14 2.48 -8.06
C THR A 673 -28.97 2.44 -6.79
N LEU A 674 -29.84 3.42 -6.64
CA LEU A 674 -30.77 3.57 -5.53
C LEU A 674 -31.95 2.59 -5.60
N THR A 675 -32.54 2.31 -4.45
CA THR A 675 -33.79 1.54 -4.31
C THR A 675 -35.03 2.37 -4.69
N GLU A 676 -36.15 1.69 -4.98
CA GLU A 676 -37.42 2.34 -5.31
C GLU A 676 -37.89 3.32 -4.22
N ASP A 677 -37.68 2.99 -2.94
CA ASP A 677 -38.03 3.86 -1.81
C ASP A 677 -37.17 5.13 -1.75
N GLU A 678 -35.85 5.04 -2.01
CA GLU A 678 -34.94 6.18 -2.06
C GLU A 678 -35.28 7.11 -3.23
N MET A 679 -35.52 6.54 -4.43
CA MET A 679 -35.98 7.28 -5.61
C MET A 679 -37.35 7.94 -5.39
N MET A 680 -38.26 7.25 -4.70
CA MET A 680 -39.58 7.79 -4.38
C MET A 680 -39.49 8.95 -3.38
N ARG A 681 -38.65 8.87 -2.34
CA ARG A 681 -38.43 9.97 -1.38
C ARG A 681 -37.88 11.21 -2.08
N ALA A 682 -36.84 11.07 -2.89
CA ALA A 682 -36.20 12.19 -3.55
C ALA A 682 -37.14 12.96 -4.50
N THR A 683 -38.16 12.30 -5.05
CA THR A 683 -39.12 12.91 -5.97
C THR A 683 -40.34 13.56 -5.28
N ILE A 684 -40.46 13.51 -3.94
CA ILE A 684 -41.58 14.15 -3.21
C ILE A 684 -41.43 15.69 -3.23
N PRO A 685 -42.45 16.47 -3.65
CA PRO A 685 -42.37 17.92 -3.61
C PRO A 685 -42.21 18.49 -2.19
N PRO A 686 -41.30 19.48 -1.95
CA PRO A 686 -41.09 20.09 -0.63
C PRO A 686 -42.37 20.59 0.06
N ALA A 687 -43.29 21.16 -0.71
CA ALA A 687 -44.56 21.68 -0.21
C ALA A 687 -45.56 20.59 0.20
N GLU A 688 -45.46 19.38 -0.37
CA GLU A 688 -46.31 18.23 -0.03
C GLU A 688 -45.77 17.53 1.21
N PHE A 689 -44.45 17.28 1.25
CA PHE A 689 -43.79 16.64 2.39
C PHE A 689 -43.94 17.45 3.69
N CYS A 690 -43.67 18.76 3.65
CA CYS A 690 -43.67 19.62 4.84
C CYS A 690 -45.09 20.10 5.25
N ALA A 691 -46.17 19.60 4.65
CA ALA A 691 -47.53 20.13 4.78
C ALA A 691 -48.16 20.02 6.18
N GLY A 692 -47.62 19.17 7.06
CA GLY A 692 -48.14 18.96 8.42
C GLY A 692 -47.54 19.87 9.51
N ILE A 693 -46.57 20.72 9.18
CA ILE A 693 -45.70 21.40 10.16
C ILE A 693 -46.28 22.76 10.57
N THR A 694 -46.21 23.08 11.87
CA THR A 694 -46.63 24.39 12.40
C THR A 694 -45.77 25.54 11.85
N GLU A 695 -46.42 26.66 11.52
CA GLU A 695 -45.78 27.85 10.92
C GLU A 695 -44.46 28.22 11.60
N GLY A 696 -43.37 28.12 10.84
CA GLY A 696 -42.02 28.41 11.32
C GLY A 696 -41.03 27.32 10.97
N SER A 697 -41.27 26.07 11.41
CA SER A 697 -40.42 24.92 11.04
C SER A 697 -40.76 24.41 9.63
N SER A 698 -41.95 24.75 9.11
CA SER A 698 -42.39 24.43 7.75
C SER A 698 -41.48 24.97 6.65
N ILE A 699 -40.87 26.14 6.82
CA ILE A 699 -39.97 26.74 5.81
C ILE A 699 -38.56 26.14 5.89
N GLU A 700 -38.06 25.87 7.10
CA GLU A 700 -36.78 25.17 7.32
C GLU A 700 -36.85 23.74 6.75
N CYS A 701 -37.98 23.05 6.91
CA CYS A 701 -38.25 21.79 6.23
C CYS A 701 -38.21 21.94 4.71
N GLN A 702 -38.93 22.92 4.13
CA GLN A 702 -38.98 23.12 2.67
C GLN A 702 -37.60 23.43 2.08
N ALA A 703 -36.77 24.18 2.81
CA ALA A 703 -35.39 24.44 2.44
C ALA A 703 -34.54 23.16 2.44
N LEU A 704 -34.66 22.29 3.45
CA LEU A 704 -33.92 21.03 3.50
C LEU A 704 -34.38 20.02 2.43
N VAL A 705 -35.68 19.90 2.13
CA VAL A 705 -36.13 19.05 1.01
C VAL A 705 -35.61 19.58 -0.33
N ALA A 706 -35.65 20.90 -0.55
CA ALA A 706 -35.09 21.51 -1.75
C ALA A 706 -33.56 21.31 -1.87
N LEU A 707 -32.85 21.23 -0.73
CA LEU A 707 -31.41 21.00 -0.66
C LEU A 707 -31.05 19.53 -0.93
N TYR A 708 -31.77 18.58 -0.32
CA TYR A 708 -31.71 17.14 -0.64
C TYR A 708 -31.94 16.86 -2.13
N GLN A 709 -32.89 17.57 -2.74
CA GLN A 709 -33.19 17.50 -4.18
C GLN A 709 -32.12 18.12 -5.09
N GLN A 710 -31.08 18.77 -4.55
CA GLN A 710 -29.94 19.27 -5.32
C GLN A 710 -28.67 18.43 -5.14
N MET A 711 -28.53 17.68 -4.03
CA MET A 711 -27.34 16.83 -3.79
C MET A 711 -27.23 15.66 -4.79
N GLY A 712 -28.34 15.18 -5.32
CA GLY A 712 -28.36 14.13 -6.33
C GLY A 712 -28.18 12.72 -5.77
N SER A 713 -28.36 11.72 -6.64
CA SER A 713 -28.52 10.31 -6.26
C SER A 713 -27.33 9.71 -5.51
N ARG A 714 -26.12 10.18 -5.81
CA ARG A 714 -24.86 9.67 -5.24
C ARG A 714 -24.72 9.92 -3.73
N ASP A 715 -25.36 10.98 -3.21
CA ASP A 715 -25.16 11.45 -1.83
C ASP A 715 -26.34 11.17 -0.88
N TRP A 716 -27.48 10.67 -1.37
CA TRP A 716 -28.70 10.49 -0.57
C TRP A 716 -28.57 9.45 0.57
N TYR A 717 -27.49 8.69 0.63
CA TYR A 717 -27.22 7.69 1.67
C TYR A 717 -26.86 8.31 3.03
N LEU A 718 -26.03 9.36 3.06
CA LEU A 718 -25.67 10.15 4.26
C LEU A 718 -26.92 10.76 4.92
N TYR A 719 -27.95 10.98 4.09
CA TYR A 719 -29.21 11.61 4.43
C TYR A 719 -30.36 10.60 4.35
N SER A 720 -30.09 9.30 4.52
CA SER A 720 -31.07 8.23 4.33
C SER A 720 -32.25 8.27 5.32
N ASP A 721 -32.12 8.98 6.44
CA ASP A 721 -33.22 9.28 7.36
C ASP A 721 -33.94 10.61 7.06
N TRP A 722 -33.39 11.47 6.19
CA TRP A 722 -34.11 12.63 5.66
C TRP A 722 -35.32 12.13 4.86
N LEU A 723 -36.36 12.97 4.81
CA LEU A 723 -37.63 12.66 4.16
C LEU A 723 -38.38 11.43 4.76
N THR A 724 -37.94 10.84 5.88
CA THR A 724 -38.70 9.81 6.60
C THR A 724 -39.83 10.37 7.47
N SER A 725 -39.64 11.57 8.00
CA SER A 725 -40.56 12.28 8.90
C SER A 725 -40.55 13.79 8.63
N PRO A 726 -41.68 14.51 8.68
CA PRO A 726 -41.76 15.96 8.52
C PRO A 726 -41.25 16.71 9.77
N THR A 727 -40.15 16.25 10.37
CA THR A 727 -39.52 16.81 11.56
C THR A 727 -38.01 16.88 11.34
N PRO A 728 -37.48 17.91 10.66
CA PRO A 728 -36.05 17.93 10.29
C PRO A 728 -35.08 17.93 11.48
N CYS A 729 -35.56 18.27 12.68
CA CYS A 729 -34.83 18.12 13.94
C CYS A 729 -34.70 16.65 14.43
N SER A 730 -35.01 15.67 13.60
CA SER A 730 -34.83 14.24 13.83
C SER A 730 -34.21 13.56 12.60
N TRP A 731 -33.33 14.28 11.90
CA TRP A 731 -32.58 13.84 10.72
C TRP A 731 -31.08 13.88 11.01
N SER A 732 -30.28 13.10 10.29
CA SER A 732 -28.82 13.14 10.33
C SER A 732 -28.27 14.53 10.00
N HIS A 733 -27.10 14.86 10.56
CA HIS A 733 -26.35 16.10 10.30
C HIS A 733 -27.09 17.43 10.56
N ILE A 734 -28.19 17.39 11.33
CA ILE A 734 -29.00 18.57 11.71
C ILE A 734 -29.13 18.67 13.23
N VAL A 735 -28.74 19.81 13.82
CA VAL A 735 -28.99 20.10 15.25
C VAL A 735 -30.00 21.24 15.40
N CYS A 736 -30.93 21.08 16.35
CA CYS A 736 -31.99 22.06 16.61
C CYS A 736 -32.00 22.60 18.05
N ALA A 737 -32.30 23.90 18.18
CA ALA A 737 -32.64 24.54 19.45
C ALA A 737 -34.17 24.56 19.63
N GLY A 738 -34.72 23.47 20.16
CA GLY A 738 -36.17 23.24 20.14
C GLY A 738 -36.62 22.84 18.73
N ASN A 739 -37.56 23.58 18.13
CA ASN A 739 -38.07 23.30 16.79
C ASN A 739 -37.48 24.27 15.75
N ARG A 740 -36.16 24.52 15.82
CA ARG A 740 -35.43 25.45 14.95
C ARG A 740 -34.04 24.93 14.64
N VAL A 741 -33.71 24.80 13.36
CA VAL A 741 -32.37 24.40 12.89
C VAL A 741 -31.34 25.46 13.31
N ILE A 742 -30.26 25.03 13.97
CA ILE A 742 -29.13 25.87 14.39
C ILE A 742 -27.79 25.40 13.81
N GLU A 743 -27.72 24.15 13.36
CA GLU A 743 -26.54 23.52 12.79
C GLU A 743 -26.99 22.63 11.62
N LEU A 744 -26.22 22.67 10.53
CA LEU A 744 -26.46 21.91 9.32
C LEU A 744 -25.09 21.56 8.71
N GLU A 745 -24.81 20.26 8.61
CA GLU A 745 -23.65 19.76 7.89
C GLU A 745 -24.08 19.00 6.64
N ILE A 746 -23.35 19.19 5.54
CA ILE A 746 -23.59 18.53 4.26
C ILE A 746 -22.25 18.24 3.60
N TYR A 747 -22.07 16.96 3.26
CA TYR A 747 -21.03 16.39 2.43
C TYR A 747 -21.70 15.88 1.14
N SER A 748 -21.17 16.22 -0.05
CA SER A 748 -21.82 15.89 -1.33
C SER A 748 -20.83 15.83 -2.52
N SER A 749 -20.84 14.71 -3.24
CA SER A 749 -20.09 14.50 -4.48
C SER A 749 -20.81 15.04 -5.73
N GLY A 750 -22.14 15.20 -5.66
CA GLY A 750 -22.99 15.49 -6.83
C GLY A 750 -22.76 16.84 -7.52
N SER A 751 -23.16 16.95 -8.79
CA SER A 751 -23.08 18.19 -9.57
C SER A 751 -24.39 18.98 -9.52
N GLY A 752 -24.48 19.94 -8.60
CA GLY A 752 -25.70 20.74 -8.36
C GLY A 752 -25.42 22.20 -8.00
N THR A 753 -26.48 23.01 -7.92
CA THR A 753 -26.41 24.40 -7.44
C THR A 753 -27.09 24.53 -6.09
N LEU A 754 -26.43 25.19 -5.12
CA LEU A 754 -27.04 25.45 -3.82
C LEU A 754 -28.33 26.28 -3.99
N PRO A 755 -29.49 25.79 -3.49
CA PRO A 755 -30.77 26.45 -3.70
C PRO A 755 -30.87 27.76 -2.91
N PRO A 756 -31.54 28.81 -3.43
CA PRO A 756 -31.70 30.08 -2.73
C PRO A 756 -32.47 29.94 -1.39
N GLN A 757 -33.26 28.87 -1.24
CA GLN A 757 -33.90 28.48 0.03
C GLN A 757 -32.90 28.22 1.17
N LEU A 758 -31.60 28.04 0.89
CA LEU A 758 -30.54 28.05 1.90
C LEU A 758 -30.58 29.33 2.76
N GLY A 759 -31.07 30.45 2.23
CA GLY A 759 -31.26 31.69 3.01
C GLY A 759 -32.44 31.68 3.99
N ASP A 760 -33.31 30.67 3.99
CA ASP A 760 -34.51 30.62 4.85
C ASP A 760 -34.23 30.11 6.28
N PHE A 761 -33.04 29.56 6.57
CA PHE A 761 -32.63 29.11 7.90
C PHE A 761 -32.30 30.28 8.86
N ALA A 762 -33.30 31.08 9.19
CA ALA A 762 -33.15 32.33 9.95
C ALA A 762 -32.49 32.19 11.35
N TYR A 763 -32.35 30.97 11.88
CA TYR A 763 -31.77 30.67 13.20
C TYR A 763 -30.40 29.94 13.13
N LEU A 764 -29.88 29.68 11.93
CA LEU A 764 -28.64 28.93 11.72
C LEU A 764 -27.44 29.65 12.36
N GLN A 765 -26.62 28.89 13.07
CA GLN A 765 -25.40 29.35 13.74
C GLN A 765 -24.16 28.67 13.16
N ASN A 766 -24.24 27.40 12.79
CA ASN A 766 -23.16 26.65 12.16
C ASN A 766 -23.65 26.06 10.83
N LEU A 767 -22.84 26.18 9.77
CA LEU A 767 -23.11 25.62 8.44
C LEU A 767 -21.81 25.04 7.88
N GLN A 768 -21.84 23.77 7.49
CA GLN A 768 -20.73 23.09 6.85
C GLN A 768 -21.21 22.49 5.53
N LEU A 769 -20.61 22.89 4.40
CA LEU A 769 -20.89 22.38 3.06
C LEU A 769 -19.57 21.94 2.43
N SER A 770 -19.31 20.64 2.37
CA SER A 770 -18.19 20.04 1.66
C SER A 770 -18.71 19.38 0.40
N TRP A 771 -18.81 20.16 -0.69
CA TRP A 771 -19.59 19.74 -1.86
C TRP A 771 -18.83 19.97 -3.17
N GLN A 772 -18.42 18.90 -3.86
CA GLN A 772 -17.50 18.92 -5.01
C GLN A 772 -18.01 19.73 -6.24
N GLY A 773 -19.33 19.84 -6.43
CA GLY A 773 -19.93 20.31 -7.68
C GLY A 773 -20.41 21.78 -7.76
N PHE A 774 -20.54 22.51 -6.65
CA PHE A 774 -21.29 23.78 -6.63
C PHE A 774 -20.48 25.02 -7.06
N SER A 775 -20.27 25.18 -8.36
CA SER A 775 -19.54 26.32 -8.96
C SER A 775 -20.04 27.75 -8.61
N THR A 776 -21.16 27.93 -7.90
CA THR A 776 -21.63 29.22 -7.38
C THR A 776 -22.36 29.10 -6.02
N LEU A 777 -22.22 30.14 -5.18
CA LEU A 777 -22.93 30.29 -3.90
C LEU A 777 -24.06 31.35 -4.05
N PRO A 778 -25.32 31.07 -3.64
CA PRO A 778 -26.44 31.98 -3.86
C PRO A 778 -26.35 33.26 -2.99
N PRO A 779 -26.75 34.45 -3.50
CA PRO A 779 -26.81 35.70 -2.73
C PRO A 779 -27.62 35.61 -1.42
N GLU A 780 -28.61 34.72 -1.39
CA GLU A 780 -29.45 34.42 -0.23
C GLU A 780 -28.66 33.89 0.98
N ILE A 781 -27.41 33.43 0.81
CA ILE A 781 -26.51 33.09 1.93
C ILE A 781 -26.42 34.23 2.95
N GLY A 782 -26.42 35.48 2.48
CA GLY A 782 -26.37 36.68 3.32
C GLY A 782 -27.62 36.95 4.16
N ASN A 783 -28.66 36.13 4.06
CA ASN A 783 -29.83 36.17 4.95
C ASN A 783 -29.58 35.45 6.29
N LEU A 784 -28.56 34.57 6.36
CA LEU A 784 -28.17 33.77 7.53
C LEU A 784 -27.48 34.60 8.63
N THR A 785 -28.05 35.74 8.99
CA THR A 785 -27.44 36.76 9.86
C THR A 785 -27.11 36.31 11.30
N ASN A 786 -27.53 35.11 11.73
CA ASN A 786 -27.15 34.50 13.01
C ASN A 786 -25.89 33.62 12.95
N LEU A 787 -25.33 33.38 11.75
CA LEU A 787 -24.23 32.45 11.52
C LEU A 787 -22.94 32.87 12.25
N ARG A 788 -22.20 31.86 12.73
CA ARG A 788 -20.98 31.94 13.55
C ARG A 788 -19.85 31.08 13.01
N ARG A 789 -20.17 29.90 12.45
CA ARG A 789 -19.25 29.04 11.70
C ARG A 789 -19.80 28.81 10.29
N LEU A 790 -18.95 28.98 9.29
CA LEU A 790 -19.21 28.63 7.90
C LEU A 790 -18.00 27.89 7.32
N THR A 791 -18.19 26.64 6.92
CA THR A 791 -17.20 25.84 6.17
C THR A 791 -17.75 25.61 4.77
N LEU A 792 -17.01 25.99 3.72
CA LEU A 792 -17.32 25.72 2.32
C LEU A 792 -16.10 25.05 1.64
N SER A 793 -15.92 23.75 1.82
CA SER A 793 -14.75 23.00 1.32
C SER A 793 -14.98 22.39 -0.06
N SER A 794 -13.91 22.31 -0.86
CA SER A 794 -13.86 21.61 -2.17
C SER A 794 -14.85 22.09 -3.23
N GLY A 795 -15.46 23.26 -3.05
CA GLY A 795 -16.62 23.75 -3.81
C GLY A 795 -16.38 24.18 -5.27
N ASN A 796 -15.15 24.10 -5.77
CA ASN A 796 -14.78 24.63 -7.10
C ASN A 796 -15.16 26.14 -7.29
N LEU A 797 -15.39 26.88 -6.20
CA LEU A 797 -15.92 28.25 -6.26
C LEU A 797 -14.90 29.22 -6.88
N PRO A 798 -15.22 29.96 -7.96
CA PRO A 798 -14.31 30.95 -8.54
C PRO A 798 -14.37 32.32 -7.85
N THR A 799 -15.52 32.64 -7.23
CA THR A 799 -15.85 33.93 -6.59
C THR A 799 -16.94 33.76 -5.52
N LEU A 800 -16.96 34.62 -4.50
CA LEU A 800 -18.05 34.72 -3.52
C LEU A 800 -19.06 35.85 -3.88
N PRO A 801 -20.36 35.71 -3.54
CA PRO A 801 -21.33 36.80 -3.68
C PRO A 801 -21.06 37.94 -2.67
N PRO A 802 -21.25 39.22 -3.03
CA PRO A 802 -21.11 40.37 -2.11
C PRO A 802 -21.93 40.23 -0.82
N GLU A 803 -23.08 39.56 -0.90
CA GLU A 803 -23.98 39.31 0.22
C GLU A 803 -23.35 38.53 1.39
N ILE A 804 -22.22 37.85 1.19
CA ILE A 804 -21.44 37.22 2.27
C ILE A 804 -21.09 38.23 3.37
N GLY A 805 -20.86 39.50 3.01
CA GLY A 805 -20.56 40.58 3.94
C GLY A 805 -21.68 40.94 4.93
N LYS A 806 -22.89 40.39 4.76
CA LYS A 806 -24.00 40.56 5.69
C LYS A 806 -23.86 39.70 6.96
N LEU A 807 -23.01 38.66 6.94
CA LEU A 807 -22.85 37.67 8.01
C LEU A 807 -22.03 38.20 9.20
N THR A 808 -22.35 39.39 9.70
CA THR A 808 -21.52 40.12 10.68
C THR A 808 -21.39 39.47 12.06
N ASN A 809 -22.06 38.34 12.33
CA ASN A 809 -21.87 37.51 13.53
C ASN A 809 -20.85 36.37 13.37
N LEU A 810 -20.32 36.18 12.15
CA LEU A 810 -19.39 35.10 11.80
C LEU A 810 -18.07 35.21 12.57
N ARG A 811 -17.53 34.07 13.01
CA ARG A 811 -16.30 33.93 13.81
C ARG A 811 -15.31 32.96 13.19
N HIS A 812 -15.79 31.90 12.57
CA HIS A 812 -14.97 30.93 11.86
C HIS A 812 -15.49 30.85 10.42
N LEU A 813 -14.59 31.04 9.46
CA LEU A 813 -14.86 30.91 8.03
C LEU A 813 -13.74 30.07 7.42
N ALA A 814 -14.08 28.96 6.79
CA ALA A 814 -13.15 28.12 6.03
C ALA A 814 -13.67 27.98 4.59
N LEU A 815 -12.79 28.25 3.62
CA LEU A 815 -13.05 28.19 2.17
C LEU A 815 -12.01 27.32 1.45
N THR A 816 -11.48 26.34 2.16
CA THR A 816 -10.47 25.33 1.81
C THR A 816 -10.73 24.70 0.43
N GLY A 817 -9.68 24.54 -0.40
CA GLY A 817 -9.77 23.70 -1.62
C GLY A 817 -10.68 24.25 -2.73
N ASN A 818 -10.84 25.57 -2.83
CA ASN A 818 -11.69 26.20 -3.85
C ASN A 818 -10.88 26.80 -5.01
N ASN A 819 -11.55 27.42 -5.97
CA ASN A 819 -10.92 28.09 -7.11
C ASN A 819 -10.91 29.62 -6.99
N LEU A 820 -10.97 30.16 -5.76
CA LEU A 820 -11.14 31.59 -5.53
C LEU A 820 -9.94 32.37 -6.04
N THR A 821 -10.20 33.38 -6.88
CA THR A 821 -9.16 34.26 -7.45
C THR A 821 -9.11 35.63 -6.78
N ALA A 822 -10.21 36.04 -6.14
CA ALA A 822 -10.36 37.27 -5.36
C ALA A 822 -11.56 37.18 -4.40
N LEU A 823 -11.58 38.05 -3.39
CA LEU A 823 -12.71 38.22 -2.45
C LEU A 823 -13.48 39.52 -2.79
N PRO A 824 -14.82 39.56 -2.63
CA PRO A 824 -15.60 40.77 -2.88
C PRO A 824 -15.32 41.84 -1.79
N PRO A 825 -15.38 43.15 -2.09
CA PRO A 825 -15.12 44.21 -1.11
C PRO A 825 -15.98 44.11 0.16
N GLU A 826 -17.21 43.62 0.02
CA GLU A 826 -18.15 43.43 1.11
C GLU A 826 -17.72 42.34 2.11
N PHE A 827 -16.85 41.40 1.73
CA PHE A 827 -16.28 40.36 2.61
C PHE A 827 -15.64 40.96 3.87
N TYR A 828 -14.99 42.11 3.72
CA TYR A 828 -14.27 42.76 4.81
C TYR A 828 -15.17 43.45 5.86
N ASN A 829 -16.49 43.36 5.72
CA ASN A 829 -17.45 43.70 6.79
C ASN A 829 -17.53 42.63 7.89
N LEU A 830 -16.91 41.46 7.72
CA LEU A 830 -16.92 40.32 8.65
C LEU A 830 -15.99 40.54 9.87
N VAL A 831 -16.09 41.72 10.49
CA VAL A 831 -15.16 42.22 11.54
C VAL A 831 -15.09 41.38 12.82
N ASN A 832 -15.98 40.39 13.00
CA ASN A 832 -16.02 39.49 14.16
C ASN A 832 -15.30 38.14 13.92
N LEU A 833 -14.72 37.92 12.72
CA LEU A 833 -13.91 36.74 12.44
C LEU A 833 -12.72 36.61 13.40
N THR A 834 -12.53 35.40 13.91
CA THR A 834 -11.39 34.95 14.74
C THR A 834 -10.58 33.85 14.05
N THR A 835 -11.18 33.09 13.14
CA THR A 835 -10.51 32.09 12.28
C THR A 835 -10.93 32.33 10.84
N LEU A 836 -9.95 32.40 9.94
CA LEU A 836 -10.17 32.48 8.50
C LEU A 836 -9.20 31.53 7.79
N ASP A 837 -9.75 30.54 7.10
CA ASP A 837 -9.03 29.62 6.24
C ASP A 837 -9.43 29.86 4.78
N LEU A 838 -8.42 30.09 3.94
CA LEU A 838 -8.50 30.27 2.49
C LEU A 838 -7.49 29.36 1.75
N SER A 839 -7.03 28.29 2.40
CA SER A 839 -6.05 27.33 1.87
C SER A 839 -6.49 26.68 0.55
N GLY A 840 -5.54 26.19 -0.24
CA GLY A 840 -5.81 25.41 -1.46
C GLY A 840 -6.65 26.19 -2.48
N ASN A 841 -6.24 27.41 -2.80
CA ASN A 841 -6.99 28.35 -3.64
C ASN A 841 -6.10 29.02 -4.72
N LYS A 842 -6.65 30.00 -5.44
CA LYS A 842 -5.98 30.71 -6.54
C LYS A 842 -5.77 32.20 -6.25
N LEU A 843 -5.75 32.58 -4.97
CA LEU A 843 -5.61 33.97 -4.51
C LEU A 843 -4.18 34.48 -4.73
N SER A 844 -4.06 35.73 -5.15
CA SER A 844 -2.78 36.38 -5.47
C SER A 844 -2.63 37.80 -4.91
N ASN A 845 -3.72 38.39 -4.38
CA ASN A 845 -3.77 39.72 -3.79
C ASN A 845 -5.05 39.86 -2.93
N PHE A 846 -5.08 40.89 -2.07
CA PHE A 846 -6.20 41.23 -1.19
C PHE A 846 -6.46 42.74 -1.25
N SER A 847 -7.64 43.21 -0.81
CA SER A 847 -7.95 44.65 -0.76
C SER A 847 -7.48 45.31 0.56
N PRO A 848 -7.20 46.63 0.55
CA PRO A 848 -6.86 47.43 1.74
C PRO A 848 -7.80 47.23 2.94
N GLU A 849 -9.08 46.97 2.66
CA GLU A 849 -10.13 46.70 3.63
C GLU A 849 -9.89 45.42 4.46
N MET A 850 -8.93 44.54 4.12
CA MET A 850 -8.57 43.39 4.94
C MET A 850 -8.13 43.79 6.37
N ALA A 851 -7.59 45.01 6.53
CA ALA A 851 -7.30 45.60 7.84
C ALA A 851 -8.53 45.77 8.77
N ASN A 852 -9.76 45.61 8.27
CA ASN A 852 -10.98 45.63 9.08
C ASN A 852 -11.19 44.36 9.92
N LEU A 853 -10.51 43.24 9.61
CA LEU A 853 -10.68 41.94 10.28
C LEU A 853 -9.95 41.86 11.63
N VAL A 854 -10.02 42.93 12.42
CA VAL A 854 -9.17 43.18 13.61
C VAL A 854 -9.28 42.15 14.74
N ASN A 855 -10.25 41.24 14.72
CA ASN A 855 -10.41 40.18 15.73
C ASN A 855 -9.76 38.84 15.33
N LEU A 856 -9.15 38.77 14.14
CA LEU A 856 -8.60 37.52 13.59
C LEU A 856 -7.41 37.01 14.43
N LYS A 857 -7.35 35.68 14.61
CA LYS A 857 -6.33 34.95 15.36
C LYS A 857 -5.58 33.92 14.51
N THR A 858 -6.32 33.06 13.82
CA THR A 858 -5.78 32.07 12.89
C THR A 858 -6.12 32.52 11.47
N LEU A 859 -5.10 32.64 10.62
CA LEU A 859 -5.22 32.94 9.20
C LEU A 859 -4.43 31.91 8.40
N ASP A 860 -5.14 31.07 7.64
CA ASP A 860 -4.53 30.12 6.71
C ASP A 860 -4.67 30.63 5.26
N LEU A 861 -3.53 30.77 4.59
CA LEU A 861 -3.35 31.18 3.20
C LEU A 861 -2.45 30.19 2.43
N SER A 862 -2.29 28.96 2.93
CA SER A 862 -1.49 27.89 2.33
C SER A 862 -1.96 27.51 0.93
N ASN A 863 -1.08 26.88 0.13
CA ASN A 863 -1.37 26.37 -1.23
C ASN A 863 -2.17 27.38 -2.08
N ASN A 864 -1.51 28.51 -2.39
CA ASN A 864 -2.10 29.66 -3.08
C ASN A 864 -1.08 30.30 -4.05
N ARG A 865 -1.37 31.49 -4.56
CA ARG A 865 -0.58 32.16 -5.61
C ARG A 865 -0.01 33.50 -5.16
N LEU A 866 0.28 33.64 -3.87
CA LEU A 866 0.87 34.84 -3.29
C LEU A 866 2.35 34.94 -3.65
N SER A 867 2.77 36.07 -4.23
CA SER A 867 4.18 36.38 -4.53
C SER A 867 4.86 37.29 -3.51
N SER A 868 4.07 37.88 -2.61
CA SER A 868 4.45 38.69 -1.46
C SER A 868 3.31 38.69 -0.46
N VAL A 869 3.61 38.78 0.84
CA VAL A 869 2.57 38.90 1.88
C VAL A 869 1.92 40.31 1.81
N PRO A 870 0.59 40.43 1.70
CA PRO A 870 -0.10 41.72 1.65
C PRO A 870 0.18 42.63 2.86
N PRO A 871 0.49 43.93 2.67
CA PRO A 871 0.72 44.89 3.76
C PRO A 871 -0.40 44.94 4.82
N GLU A 872 -1.63 44.63 4.41
CA GLU A 872 -2.83 44.65 5.23
C GLU A 872 -2.81 43.59 6.34
N ILE A 873 -2.24 42.41 6.09
CA ILE A 873 -2.18 41.31 7.07
C ILE A 873 -1.44 41.75 8.33
N PHE A 874 -0.39 42.56 8.17
CA PHE A 874 0.43 43.08 9.27
C PHE A 874 -0.31 44.08 10.19
N THR A 875 -1.54 44.46 9.86
CA THR A 875 -2.39 45.28 10.73
C THR A 875 -3.24 44.43 11.70
N LEU A 876 -3.30 43.12 11.49
CA LEU A 876 -4.12 42.17 12.26
C LEU A 876 -3.43 41.80 13.58
N ALA A 877 -3.28 42.77 14.49
CA ALA A 877 -2.48 42.65 15.70
C ALA A 877 -2.91 41.57 16.72
N ASN A 878 -4.07 40.91 16.51
CA ASN A 878 -4.55 39.79 17.34
C ASN A 878 -4.14 38.41 16.79
N LEU A 879 -3.42 38.34 15.67
CA LEU A 879 -3.02 37.09 15.02
C LEU A 879 -2.05 36.27 15.89
N THR A 880 -2.36 34.99 16.07
CA THR A 880 -1.59 33.96 16.79
C THR A 880 -1.08 32.86 15.86
N GLU A 881 -1.76 32.60 14.74
CA GLU A 881 -1.38 31.61 13.72
C GLU A 881 -1.45 32.23 12.32
N LEU A 882 -0.39 32.05 11.52
CA LEU A 882 -0.33 32.43 10.12
C LEU A 882 0.32 31.32 9.30
N ASP A 883 -0.46 30.67 8.43
CA ASP A 883 0.07 29.74 7.43
C ASP A 883 0.12 30.43 6.05
N LEU A 884 1.27 30.33 5.39
CA LEU A 884 1.60 30.83 4.06
C LEU A 884 2.37 29.78 3.22
N GLN A 885 2.35 28.50 3.60
CA GLN A 885 3.08 27.45 2.91
C GLN A 885 2.60 27.23 1.46
N GLU A 886 3.39 26.53 0.64
CA GLU A 886 3.06 26.19 -0.76
C GLU A 886 2.59 27.41 -1.60
N ASN A 887 3.26 28.55 -1.42
CA ASN A 887 3.02 29.76 -2.20
C ASN A 887 4.25 30.09 -3.06
N VAL A 888 4.24 31.24 -3.74
CA VAL A 888 5.35 31.72 -4.59
C VAL A 888 6.03 32.96 -4.01
N ILE A 889 6.06 33.08 -2.68
CA ILE A 889 6.58 34.25 -1.96
C ILE A 889 8.10 34.28 -2.07
N VAL A 890 8.65 35.33 -2.68
CA VAL A 890 10.11 35.49 -2.88
C VAL A 890 10.74 36.38 -1.79
N THR A 891 9.95 37.23 -1.14
CA THR A 891 10.39 38.18 -0.11
C THR A 891 9.30 38.38 0.94
N LEU A 892 9.69 38.37 2.22
CA LEU A 892 8.83 38.72 3.35
C LEU A 892 9.06 40.18 3.77
N ASN A 893 7.98 40.92 4.05
CA ASN A 893 8.03 42.35 4.34
C ASN A 893 8.44 42.63 5.81
N SER A 894 9.14 43.74 6.05
CA SER A 894 9.49 44.27 7.39
C SER A 894 8.31 44.36 8.36
N GLU A 895 7.12 44.63 7.84
CA GLU A 895 5.91 44.83 8.61
C GLU A 895 5.42 43.55 9.31
N ILE A 896 5.97 42.36 8.98
CA ILE A 896 5.72 41.09 9.71
C ILE A 896 5.93 41.24 11.23
N GLY A 897 6.91 42.04 11.65
CA GLY A 897 7.21 42.29 13.07
C GLY A 897 6.10 43.03 13.85
N ASN A 898 5.04 43.50 13.19
CA ASN A 898 3.86 44.07 13.86
C ASN A 898 2.96 42.99 14.49
N LEU A 899 3.04 41.74 14.03
CA LEU A 899 2.19 40.62 14.50
C LEU A 899 2.65 40.06 15.86
N THR A 900 2.90 40.94 16.83
CA THR A 900 3.60 40.62 18.10
C THR A 900 2.96 39.54 19.00
N ASN A 901 1.74 39.08 18.70
CA ASN A 901 1.08 37.96 19.38
C ASN A 901 1.24 36.61 18.64
N LEU A 902 1.98 36.55 17.53
CA LEU A 902 2.11 35.36 16.70
C LEU A 902 2.85 34.24 17.45
N GLU A 903 2.20 33.08 17.57
CA GLU A 903 2.68 31.86 18.23
C GLU A 903 3.17 30.84 17.17
N LYS A 904 2.56 30.82 15.97
CA LYS A 904 3.07 30.02 14.83
C LYS A 904 3.12 30.81 13.53
N LEU A 905 4.16 30.55 12.74
CA LEU A 905 4.30 31.03 11.37
C LEU A 905 4.83 29.91 10.48
N ASP A 906 4.09 29.53 9.44
CA ASP A 906 4.61 28.65 8.39
C ASP A 906 4.78 29.38 7.05
N LEU A 907 5.91 29.11 6.41
CA LEU A 907 6.38 29.63 5.12
C LEU A 907 7.05 28.50 4.31
N TYR A 908 6.76 27.23 4.62
CA TYR A 908 7.25 26.04 3.91
C TYR A 908 6.98 26.13 2.40
N TRP A 909 7.85 25.50 1.61
CA TRP A 909 7.69 25.37 0.16
C TRP A 909 7.41 26.69 -0.56
N ASN A 910 8.32 27.65 -0.42
CA ASN A 910 8.21 29.00 -0.98
C ASN A 910 9.52 29.42 -1.69
N GLY A 911 9.55 30.65 -2.21
CA GLY A 911 10.68 31.19 -2.96
C GLY A 911 11.64 32.09 -2.15
N LEU A 912 11.55 32.10 -0.82
CA LEU A 912 12.21 33.11 0.04
C LEU A 912 13.73 33.05 -0.10
N ARG A 913 14.37 34.21 -0.16
CA ARG A 913 15.85 34.34 -0.27
C ARG A 913 16.50 34.96 0.96
N ASP A 914 15.78 35.90 1.56
CA ASP A 914 16.19 36.74 2.67
C ASP A 914 14.97 36.93 3.61
N LEU A 915 15.23 37.11 4.90
CA LEU A 915 14.20 37.40 5.91
C LEU A 915 14.42 38.80 6.51
N PRO A 916 13.35 39.59 6.76
CA PRO A 916 13.45 40.90 7.39
C PRO A 916 13.90 40.78 8.85
N VAL A 917 14.66 41.77 9.35
CA VAL A 917 15.13 41.76 10.75
C VAL A 917 13.97 41.90 11.74
N GLU A 918 12.86 42.48 11.29
CA GLU A 918 11.65 42.66 12.08
C GLU A 918 10.89 41.35 12.38
N LEU A 919 11.11 40.28 11.61
CA LEU A 919 10.57 38.93 11.91
C LEU A 919 10.97 38.47 13.31
N TRP A 920 12.19 38.80 13.72
CA TRP A 920 12.74 38.40 15.00
C TRP A 920 12.23 39.23 16.19
N ASN A 921 11.27 40.13 15.97
CA ASN A 921 10.49 40.76 17.05
C ASN A 921 9.32 39.88 17.54
N LEU A 922 8.99 38.80 16.83
CA LEU A 922 7.85 37.92 17.13
C LEU A 922 8.15 36.94 18.27
N THR A 923 8.53 37.49 19.43
CA THR A 923 9.02 36.73 20.61
C THR A 923 8.03 35.73 21.21
N HIS A 924 6.77 35.69 20.76
CA HIS A 924 5.77 34.70 21.14
C HIS A 924 5.84 33.39 20.32
N LEU A 925 6.58 33.36 19.22
CA LEU A 925 6.68 32.18 18.34
C LEU A 925 7.17 30.93 19.10
N THR A 926 6.39 29.86 19.02
CA THR A 926 6.71 28.49 19.43
C THR A 926 7.09 27.61 18.24
N GLU A 927 6.55 27.90 17.05
CA GLU A 927 6.78 27.13 15.82
C GLU A 927 7.09 28.05 14.62
N LEU A 928 8.13 27.72 13.85
CA LEU A 928 8.55 28.50 12.68
C LEU A 928 8.96 27.60 11.51
N GLY A 929 8.10 27.54 10.49
CA GLY A 929 8.29 26.82 9.24
C GLY A 929 9.02 27.66 8.19
N LEU A 930 10.23 27.25 7.79
CA LEU A 930 11.06 27.91 6.77
C LEU A 930 11.75 26.89 5.82
N SER A 931 11.41 25.61 5.91
CA SER A 931 11.96 24.55 5.04
C SER A 931 11.56 24.73 3.57
N SER A 932 12.29 24.11 2.65
CA SER A 932 12.03 24.14 1.20
C SER A 932 11.92 25.56 0.65
N ASN A 933 12.97 26.34 0.86
CA ASN A 933 13.10 27.73 0.42
C ASN A 933 14.50 27.97 -0.19
N ASN A 934 14.82 29.21 -0.55
CA ASN A 934 16.12 29.59 -1.12
C ASN A 934 16.93 30.49 -0.14
N LEU A 935 16.74 30.33 1.17
CA LEU A 935 17.43 31.13 2.18
C LEU A 935 18.93 30.83 2.18
N SER A 936 19.77 31.87 2.19
CA SER A 936 21.24 31.72 2.25
C SER A 936 21.86 32.22 3.56
N TYR A 937 21.06 32.88 4.40
CA TYR A 937 21.48 33.53 5.63
C TYR A 937 20.30 33.65 6.61
N ILE A 938 20.58 33.57 7.91
CA ILE A 938 19.68 33.86 9.02
C ILE A 938 20.35 34.93 9.89
N ALA A 939 19.60 35.96 10.29
CA ALA A 939 20.16 37.10 11.03
C ALA A 939 20.31 36.79 12.54
N PRO A 940 21.35 37.35 13.22
CA PRO A 940 21.56 37.25 14.68
C PRO A 940 20.34 37.47 15.55
N GLU A 941 19.44 38.36 15.14
CA GLU A 941 18.26 38.71 15.93
C GLU A 941 17.32 37.52 16.15
N ILE A 942 17.44 36.40 15.41
CA ILE A 942 16.70 35.15 15.67
C ILE A 942 16.77 34.68 17.14
N GLY A 943 17.89 34.95 17.84
CA GLY A 943 18.04 34.62 19.26
C GLY A 943 17.04 35.31 20.20
N ASN A 944 16.26 36.27 19.71
CA ASN A 944 15.12 36.87 20.43
C ASN A 944 13.93 35.91 20.57
N LEU A 945 13.78 34.90 19.70
CA LEU A 945 12.63 33.99 19.65
C LEU A 945 12.67 32.91 20.77
N THR A 946 12.98 33.32 22.01
CA THR A 946 13.32 32.39 23.12
C THR A 946 12.23 31.40 23.54
N ASN A 947 11.00 31.54 23.05
CA ASN A 947 9.90 30.59 23.26
C ASN A 947 9.82 29.49 22.17
N LEU A 948 10.65 29.58 21.13
CA LEU A 948 10.62 28.67 19.98
C LEU A 948 10.96 27.23 20.41
N ASN A 949 10.04 26.32 20.13
CA ASN A 949 10.15 24.87 20.37
C ASN A 949 10.59 24.15 19.08
N THR A 950 9.98 24.49 17.95
CA THR A 950 10.24 23.82 16.66
C THR A 950 10.69 24.80 15.59
N LEU A 951 11.78 24.45 14.89
CA LEU A 951 12.36 25.22 13.80
C LEU A 951 12.69 24.33 12.61
N TRP A 952 11.98 24.56 11.49
CA TRP A 952 12.19 23.85 10.23
C TRP A 952 12.96 24.75 9.24
N LEU A 953 14.20 24.37 8.90
CA LEU A 953 15.11 25.10 8.00
C LEU A 953 15.73 24.19 6.91
N SER A 954 15.25 22.96 6.75
CA SER A 954 15.73 21.99 5.76
C SER A 954 15.51 22.47 4.31
N TYR A 955 16.22 21.90 3.35
CA TYR A 955 16.10 22.19 1.91
C TYR A 955 16.26 23.70 1.63
N ASN A 956 17.43 24.23 1.98
CA ASN A 956 17.80 25.64 1.86
C ASN A 956 19.29 25.79 1.44
N ASN A 957 19.79 27.02 1.38
CA ASN A 957 21.17 27.33 0.96
C ASN A 957 22.05 27.86 2.11
N LEU A 958 21.74 27.51 3.37
CA LEU A 958 22.41 28.08 4.55
C LEU A 958 23.85 27.56 4.67
N ALA A 959 24.85 28.44 4.52
CA ALA A 959 26.27 28.08 4.66
C ALA A 959 26.76 28.08 6.12
N SER A 960 26.05 28.79 7.00
CA SER A 960 26.28 28.85 8.45
C SER A 960 25.05 29.43 9.16
N LEU A 961 24.89 29.13 10.45
CA LEU A 961 23.89 29.73 11.32
C LEU A 961 24.52 30.85 12.19
N PRO A 962 23.77 31.89 12.60
CA PRO A 962 24.29 32.91 13.51
C PRO A 962 24.52 32.35 14.92
N PRO A 963 25.54 32.81 15.68
CA PRO A 963 25.80 32.37 17.06
C PRO A 963 24.59 32.50 17.99
N GLU A 964 23.70 33.44 17.71
CA GLU A 964 22.55 33.74 18.54
C GLU A 964 21.41 32.70 18.44
N ILE A 965 21.37 31.86 17.39
CA ILE A 965 20.38 30.77 17.28
C ILE A 965 20.52 29.75 18.41
N TRP A 966 21.73 29.62 18.97
CA TRP A 966 22.02 28.70 20.06
C TRP A 966 21.58 29.24 21.44
N ASN A 967 20.99 30.44 21.49
CA ASN A 967 20.32 30.95 22.70
C ASN A 967 18.84 30.50 22.80
N LEU A 968 18.32 29.77 21.82
CA LEU A 968 16.93 29.28 21.77
C LEU A 968 16.73 28.06 22.69
N THR A 969 16.97 28.23 23.99
CA THR A 969 17.03 27.10 24.95
C THR A 969 15.71 26.35 25.15
N SER A 970 14.59 26.85 24.62
CA SER A 970 13.29 26.15 24.60
C SER A 970 13.14 25.14 23.45
N LEU A 971 14.07 25.12 22.49
CA LEU A 971 13.97 24.35 21.25
C LEU A 971 14.09 22.84 21.53
N GLN A 972 13.10 22.06 21.05
CA GLN A 972 13.07 20.59 21.13
C GLN A 972 13.30 19.94 19.76
N TYR A 973 12.97 20.62 18.65
CA TYR A 973 13.06 20.08 17.30
C TYR A 973 13.77 21.06 16.35
N LEU A 974 14.91 20.63 15.78
CA LEU A 974 15.69 21.43 14.83
C LEU A 974 15.99 20.65 13.55
N TYR A 975 15.39 21.07 12.44
CA TYR A 975 15.54 20.44 11.13
C TYR A 975 16.36 21.33 10.19
N LEU A 976 17.51 20.83 9.72
CA LEU A 976 18.51 21.55 8.92
C LEU A 976 18.99 20.72 7.71
N ARG A 977 18.28 19.66 7.33
CA ARG A 977 18.65 18.73 6.25
C ARG A 977 18.83 19.44 4.90
N ASP A 978 19.72 18.96 4.03
CA ASP A 978 19.97 19.51 2.68
C ASP A 978 20.21 21.03 2.72
N ASN A 979 21.38 21.38 3.23
CA ASN A 979 21.87 22.74 3.39
C ASN A 979 23.39 22.79 3.13
N GLN A 980 24.03 23.93 3.35
CA GLN A 980 25.44 24.14 3.03
C GLN A 980 26.34 24.25 4.27
N ILE A 981 25.83 23.93 5.47
CA ILE A 981 26.47 24.21 6.76
C ILE A 981 27.77 23.40 6.89
N SER A 982 28.88 24.06 7.20
CA SER A 982 30.22 23.45 7.18
C SER A 982 30.88 23.26 8.55
N THR A 983 30.37 23.92 9.59
CA THR A 983 30.79 23.84 11.00
C THR A 983 29.61 24.11 11.94
N LEU A 984 29.67 23.57 13.15
CA LEU A 984 28.80 23.94 14.28
C LEU A 984 29.69 24.54 15.39
N PRO A 985 29.25 25.63 16.06
CA PRO A 985 30.03 26.25 17.13
C PRO A 985 29.71 25.62 18.51
N ALA A 986 30.59 25.83 19.49
CA ALA A 986 30.47 25.31 20.85
C ALA A 986 29.13 25.68 21.54
N GLU A 987 28.56 26.83 21.20
CA GLU A 987 27.30 27.31 21.73
C GLU A 987 26.12 26.36 21.49
N ILE A 988 26.19 25.41 20.53
CA ILE A 988 25.15 24.39 20.32
C ILE A 988 24.74 23.66 21.61
N GLY A 989 25.71 23.42 22.51
CA GLY A 989 25.48 22.75 23.80
C GLY A 989 24.61 23.54 24.80
N ASN A 990 24.14 24.74 24.44
CA ASN A 990 23.13 25.48 25.20
C ASN A 990 21.71 24.96 24.99
N LEU A 991 21.43 24.25 23.88
CA LEU A 991 20.08 23.77 23.51
C LEU A 991 19.65 22.53 24.32
N THR A 992 19.81 22.55 25.65
CA THR A 992 19.70 21.38 26.54
C THR A 992 18.31 20.74 26.67
N ASN A 993 17.30 21.22 25.92
CA ASN A 993 15.98 20.60 25.78
C ASN A 993 15.79 19.92 24.40
N LEU A 994 16.79 19.97 23.51
CA LEU A 994 16.69 19.44 22.16
C LEU A 994 16.48 17.92 22.20
N TYR A 995 15.44 17.46 21.50
CA TYR A 995 15.03 16.07 21.41
C TYR A 995 15.40 15.48 20.04
N TRP A 996 15.18 16.22 18.96
CA TRP A 996 15.55 15.85 17.59
C TRP A 996 16.46 16.90 16.94
N LEU A 997 17.54 16.44 16.31
CA LEU A 997 18.48 17.26 15.54
C LEU A 997 18.79 16.59 14.20
N ILE A 998 18.23 17.15 13.11
CA ILE A 998 18.42 16.62 11.75
C ILE A 998 19.36 17.54 10.97
N LEU A 999 20.57 17.06 10.70
CA LEU A 999 21.68 17.77 10.05
C LEU A 999 22.19 17.07 8.78
N ALA A 1000 21.46 16.07 8.28
CA ALA A 1000 21.84 15.33 7.09
C ALA A 1000 22.06 16.21 5.85
N GLU A 1001 22.83 15.71 4.88
CA GLU A 1001 23.02 16.35 3.57
C GLU A 1001 23.56 17.80 3.71
N ASN A 1002 24.60 17.95 4.54
CA ASN A 1002 25.31 19.21 4.79
C ASN A 1002 26.82 19.06 4.50
N ASN A 1003 27.60 20.11 4.79
CA ASN A 1003 29.04 20.13 4.56
C ASN A 1003 29.89 19.93 5.83
N LEU A 1004 29.31 19.49 6.96
CA LEU A 1004 29.98 19.50 8.28
C LEU A 1004 31.29 18.71 8.28
N ASN A 1005 32.37 19.32 8.79
CA ASN A 1005 33.71 18.71 8.82
C ASN A 1005 34.06 18.11 10.19
N GLU A 1006 33.47 18.65 11.25
CA GLU A 1006 33.66 18.29 12.65
C GLU A 1006 32.39 18.65 13.46
N ILE A 1007 32.21 17.98 14.61
CA ILE A 1007 31.16 18.28 15.60
C ILE A 1007 31.87 18.78 16.88
N PRO A 1008 31.43 19.90 17.48
CA PRO A 1008 32.04 20.43 18.71
C PRO A 1008 31.79 19.51 19.92
N PRO A 1009 32.73 19.40 20.88
CA PRO A 1009 32.55 18.68 22.15
C PRO A 1009 31.25 18.99 22.88
N GLU A 1010 30.81 20.24 22.83
CA GLU A 1010 29.62 20.73 23.50
C GLU A 1010 28.31 20.10 23.00
N ILE A 1011 28.32 19.34 21.89
CA ILE A 1011 27.20 18.46 21.51
C ILE A 1011 26.78 17.55 22.67
N GLY A 1012 27.73 17.08 23.49
CA GLY A 1012 27.48 16.21 24.64
C GLY A 1012 26.67 16.84 25.78
N ASN A 1013 26.37 18.15 25.72
CA ASN A 1013 25.47 18.79 26.67
C ASN A 1013 23.98 18.54 26.35
N LEU A 1014 23.66 18.05 25.14
CA LEU A 1014 22.29 17.80 24.69
C LEU A 1014 21.72 16.50 25.27
N THR A 1015 21.74 16.33 26.59
CA THR A 1015 21.45 15.05 27.25
C THR A 1015 20.01 14.53 27.04
N THR A 1016 19.09 15.38 26.56
CA THR A 1016 17.72 15.03 26.16
C THR A 1016 17.60 14.48 24.74
N LEU A 1017 18.66 14.59 23.93
CA LEU A 1017 18.61 14.29 22.49
C LEU A 1017 18.38 12.80 22.28
N ASN A 1018 17.30 12.48 21.56
CA ASN A 1018 16.86 11.13 21.27
C ASN A 1018 17.16 10.71 19.82
N HIS A 1019 17.08 11.66 18.88
CA HIS A 1019 17.37 11.41 17.46
C HIS A 1019 18.40 12.42 16.92
N LEU A 1020 19.50 11.90 16.38
CA LEU A 1020 20.58 12.68 15.76
C LEU A 1020 20.91 12.12 14.37
N ASP A 1021 20.56 12.88 13.33
CA ASP A 1021 20.90 12.53 11.94
C ASP A 1021 22.02 13.45 11.42
N LEU A 1022 23.17 12.86 11.15
CA LEU A 1022 24.38 13.49 10.60
C LEU A 1022 24.78 12.88 9.24
N ALA A 1023 23.88 12.15 8.58
CA ALA A 1023 24.15 11.48 7.32
C ALA A 1023 24.67 12.43 6.22
N LYS A 1024 25.44 11.89 5.26
CA LYS A 1024 25.89 12.57 4.04
C LYS A 1024 26.59 13.91 4.30
N ASN A 1025 27.49 13.93 5.29
CA ASN A 1025 28.32 15.09 5.66
C ASN A 1025 29.81 14.84 5.35
N ASN A 1026 30.72 15.70 5.81
CA ASN A 1026 32.17 15.56 5.60
C ASN A 1026 32.95 15.09 6.85
N LEU A 1027 32.29 14.64 7.92
CA LEU A 1027 32.88 14.40 9.24
C LEU A 1027 34.05 13.41 9.19
N ARG A 1028 35.14 13.68 9.93
CA ARG A 1028 36.34 12.79 9.97
C ARG A 1028 36.56 12.04 11.28
N THR A 1029 36.00 12.57 12.35
CA THR A 1029 36.09 12.10 13.75
C THR A 1029 34.89 12.66 14.50
N LEU A 1030 34.48 11.99 15.58
CA LEU A 1030 33.53 12.53 16.57
C LEU A 1030 34.27 12.95 17.85
N PRO A 1031 33.76 13.94 18.62
CA PRO A 1031 34.26 14.23 19.96
C PRO A 1031 33.96 13.09 20.93
N GLN A 1032 34.80 12.89 21.95
CA GLN A 1032 34.55 11.92 23.03
C GLN A 1032 33.24 12.22 23.77
N GLU A 1033 32.88 13.50 23.87
CA GLU A 1033 31.67 13.99 24.52
C GLU A 1033 30.37 13.53 23.84
N ILE A 1034 30.42 12.94 22.63
CA ILE A 1034 29.25 12.32 22.00
C ILE A 1034 28.60 11.28 22.94
N GLY A 1035 29.41 10.56 23.73
CA GLY A 1035 28.96 9.55 24.70
C GLY A 1035 28.08 10.08 25.84
N ASN A 1036 27.99 11.40 26.02
CA ASN A 1036 27.12 12.00 27.04
C ASN A 1036 25.64 12.03 26.61
N LEU A 1037 25.32 11.75 25.34
CA LEU A 1037 23.95 11.73 24.79
C LEU A 1037 23.18 10.46 25.23
N THR A 1038 23.10 10.20 26.54
CA THR A 1038 22.59 8.93 27.08
C THR A 1038 21.11 8.64 26.78
N SER A 1039 20.32 9.61 26.30
CA SER A 1039 18.94 9.43 25.83
C SER A 1039 18.80 9.13 24.32
N LEU A 1040 19.91 9.08 23.59
CA LEU A 1040 19.93 8.89 22.14
C LEU A 1040 19.54 7.46 21.77
N SER A 1041 18.47 7.29 20.98
CA SER A 1041 18.05 6.01 20.39
C SER A 1041 18.46 5.88 18.92
N PHE A 1042 18.59 6.98 18.19
CA PHE A 1042 18.99 6.97 16.78
C PHE A 1042 20.19 7.86 16.49
N LEU A 1043 21.20 7.29 15.83
CA LEU A 1043 22.38 8.01 15.32
C LEU A 1043 22.73 7.55 13.90
N SER A 1044 22.43 8.35 12.88
CA SER A 1044 22.99 8.13 11.53
C SER A 1044 24.19 9.03 11.27
N LEU A 1045 25.25 8.41 10.78
CA LEU A 1045 26.53 8.98 10.37
C LEU A 1045 26.90 8.50 8.95
N TYR A 1046 25.93 7.93 8.22
CA TYR A 1046 26.04 7.46 6.84
C TYR A 1046 26.83 8.41 5.93
N GLN A 1047 27.58 7.89 4.97
CA GLN A 1047 28.24 8.64 3.89
C GLN A 1047 29.03 9.86 4.39
N ASN A 1048 29.88 9.65 5.38
CA ASN A 1048 30.82 10.63 5.92
C ASN A 1048 32.29 10.24 5.60
N ASN A 1049 33.28 10.89 6.21
CA ASN A 1049 34.70 10.56 6.05
C ASN A 1049 35.33 10.03 7.36
N LEU A 1050 34.55 9.41 8.26
CA LEU A 1050 35.01 9.01 9.60
C LEU A 1050 36.13 7.97 9.50
N ASN A 1051 37.21 8.14 10.26
CA ASN A 1051 38.38 7.26 10.24
C ASN A 1051 38.47 6.36 11.49
N SER A 1052 37.87 6.82 12.58
CA SER A 1052 37.73 6.12 13.86
C SER A 1052 36.59 6.73 14.67
N LEU A 1053 36.02 5.97 15.60
CA LEU A 1053 35.08 6.45 16.61
C LEU A 1053 35.78 6.60 17.98
N PRO A 1054 35.32 7.52 18.86
CA PRO A 1054 35.75 7.56 20.25
C PRO A 1054 35.24 6.33 21.02
N ALA A 1055 35.97 5.89 22.04
CA ALA A 1055 35.55 4.76 22.90
C ALA A 1055 34.24 5.10 23.65
N GLU A 1056 34.07 6.37 23.98
CA GLU A 1056 32.91 6.94 24.66
C GLU A 1056 31.61 6.78 23.87
N ILE A 1057 31.64 6.41 22.59
CA ILE A 1057 30.44 6.00 21.83
C ILE A 1057 29.66 4.89 22.56
N GLY A 1058 30.37 4.02 23.30
CA GLY A 1058 29.80 2.95 24.12
C GLY A 1058 28.96 3.40 25.32
N ASN A 1059 28.98 4.69 25.67
CA ASN A 1059 28.17 5.23 26.77
C ASN A 1059 26.71 5.52 26.36
N LEU A 1060 26.39 5.44 25.07
CA LEU A 1060 25.05 5.67 24.50
C LEU A 1060 24.10 4.50 24.77
N VAL A 1061 23.95 4.06 26.03
CA VAL A 1061 23.35 2.76 26.38
C VAL A 1061 21.94 2.50 25.81
N ASN A 1062 21.17 3.55 25.53
CA ASN A 1062 19.82 3.50 24.95
C ASN A 1062 19.79 3.54 23.40
N LEU A 1063 20.95 3.52 22.74
CA LEU A 1063 21.05 3.58 21.28
C LEU A 1063 20.48 2.31 20.66
N TYR A 1064 19.47 2.48 19.84
CA TYR A 1064 18.68 1.44 19.18
C TYR A 1064 19.16 1.20 17.74
N SER A 1065 19.57 2.27 17.04
CA SER A 1065 20.15 2.21 15.69
C SER A 1065 21.39 3.11 15.53
N LEU A 1066 22.46 2.56 14.97
CA LEU A 1066 23.72 3.23 14.66
C LEU A 1066 24.13 2.96 13.21
N ASP A 1067 23.92 3.94 12.34
CA ASP A 1067 24.33 3.87 10.94
C ASP A 1067 25.68 4.57 10.75
N LEU A 1068 26.67 3.82 10.27
CA LEU A 1068 28.05 4.23 9.99
C LEU A 1068 28.43 3.91 8.53
N GLY A 1069 27.46 3.61 7.66
CA GLY A 1069 27.68 3.19 6.28
C GLY A 1069 28.47 4.23 5.47
N GLN A 1070 29.17 3.78 4.43
CA GLN A 1070 29.95 4.62 3.50
C GLN A 1070 30.93 5.61 4.18
N ASN A 1071 31.69 5.13 5.17
CA ASN A 1071 32.74 5.89 5.87
C ASN A 1071 34.16 5.35 5.53
N ASN A 1072 35.19 5.84 6.24
CA ASN A 1072 36.59 5.43 6.07
C ASN A 1072 37.15 4.70 7.32
N LEU A 1073 36.29 4.02 8.09
CA LEU A 1073 36.64 3.35 9.33
C LEU A 1073 37.51 2.11 9.06
N THR A 1074 38.68 2.02 9.70
CA THR A 1074 39.56 0.83 9.64
C THR A 1074 39.48 -0.05 10.89
N SER A 1075 38.74 0.40 11.91
CA SER A 1075 38.52 -0.33 13.17
C SER A 1075 37.40 0.33 13.97
N LEU A 1076 36.68 -0.44 14.77
CA LEU A 1076 35.74 0.04 15.77
C LEU A 1076 36.33 -0.11 17.20
N PRO A 1077 35.97 0.78 18.15
CA PRO A 1077 36.33 0.60 19.56
C PRO A 1077 35.57 -0.57 20.18
N LEU A 1078 36.19 -1.29 21.13
CA LEU A 1078 35.58 -2.45 21.82
C LEU A 1078 34.34 -2.04 22.62
N GLU A 1079 34.33 -0.77 23.05
CA GLU A 1079 33.31 -0.19 23.91
C GLU A 1079 31.92 -0.09 23.25
N ILE A 1080 31.78 -0.28 21.93
CA ILE A 1080 30.47 -0.43 21.27
C ILE A 1080 29.69 -1.63 21.85
N GLY A 1081 30.36 -2.65 22.39
CA GLY A 1081 29.70 -3.74 23.10
C GLY A 1081 28.95 -3.33 24.38
N ASN A 1082 29.11 -2.10 24.88
CA ASN A 1082 28.32 -1.60 26.00
C ASN A 1082 26.90 -1.13 25.56
N LEU A 1083 26.60 -1.07 24.26
CA LEU A 1083 25.36 -0.55 23.69
C LEU A 1083 24.24 -1.61 23.68
N ARG A 1084 23.76 -1.95 24.88
CA ARG A 1084 22.87 -3.11 25.12
C ARG A 1084 21.56 -3.12 24.33
N TYR A 1085 21.02 -1.96 23.97
CA TYR A 1085 19.77 -1.86 23.21
C TYR A 1085 19.97 -1.73 21.69
N LEU A 1086 21.22 -1.81 21.20
CA LEU A 1086 21.53 -1.59 19.79
C LEU A 1086 21.09 -2.78 18.92
N ARG A 1087 20.18 -2.53 17.98
CA ARG A 1087 19.62 -3.51 17.04
C ARG A 1087 20.16 -3.39 15.61
N TRP A 1088 20.64 -2.21 15.19
CA TRP A 1088 21.31 -2.04 13.89
C TRP A 1088 22.67 -1.35 14.04
N LEU A 1089 23.66 -1.87 13.31
CA LEU A 1089 25.01 -1.34 13.17
C LEU A 1089 25.39 -1.40 11.67
N ASP A 1090 24.95 -0.42 10.89
CA ASP A 1090 25.22 -0.37 9.44
C ASP A 1090 26.65 0.09 9.18
N LEU A 1091 27.48 -0.72 8.54
CA LEU A 1091 28.90 -0.48 8.23
C LEU A 1091 29.31 -0.61 6.74
N PRO A 1092 28.43 -0.78 5.73
CA PRO A 1092 28.83 -1.18 4.38
C PRO A 1092 29.66 -0.11 3.69
N ASN A 1093 30.62 -0.54 2.86
CA ASN A 1093 31.56 0.32 2.14
C ASN A 1093 32.56 1.09 3.04
N ASN A 1094 32.80 0.64 4.29
CA ASN A 1094 33.98 1.02 5.06
C ASN A 1094 35.20 0.15 4.68
N PRO A 1095 36.45 0.64 4.86
CA PRO A 1095 37.68 -0.14 4.75
C PRO A 1095 37.93 -1.03 6.00
N LEU A 1096 36.90 -1.75 6.45
CA LEU A 1096 36.98 -2.80 7.45
C LEU A 1096 37.20 -4.14 6.73
N GLU A 1097 38.23 -4.89 7.11
CA GLU A 1097 38.44 -6.27 6.61
C GLU A 1097 37.70 -7.28 7.50
N VAL A 1098 37.80 -7.12 8.82
CA VAL A 1098 37.07 -7.86 9.86
C VAL A 1098 37.10 -7.05 11.17
N LEU A 1099 36.12 -7.25 12.06
CA LEU A 1099 36.11 -6.69 13.41
C LEU A 1099 36.87 -7.59 14.40
N PRO A 1100 37.39 -7.06 15.54
CA PRO A 1100 38.02 -7.87 16.56
C PRO A 1100 37.05 -8.90 17.14
N ALA A 1101 37.51 -10.13 17.36
CA ALA A 1101 36.68 -11.18 17.98
C ALA A 1101 36.18 -10.77 19.37
N GLU A 1102 36.98 -10.00 20.12
CA GLU A 1102 36.61 -9.43 21.41
C GLU A 1102 35.56 -8.31 21.33
N LEU A 1103 35.35 -7.70 20.16
CA LEU A 1103 34.22 -6.79 19.92
C LEU A 1103 32.98 -7.60 19.51
N CYS A 1104 33.10 -8.51 18.55
CA CYS A 1104 31.97 -9.33 18.09
C CYS A 1104 31.34 -10.15 19.23
N ALA A 1105 32.16 -10.68 20.16
CA ALA A 1105 31.71 -11.37 21.36
C ALA A 1105 31.28 -10.42 22.52
N ALA A 1106 31.22 -9.11 22.28
CA ALA A 1106 30.74 -8.11 23.23
C ALA A 1106 29.55 -7.28 22.71
N LEU A 1107 29.24 -7.34 21.42
CA LEU A 1107 28.02 -6.76 20.86
C LEU A 1107 26.77 -7.50 21.39
N PRO A 1108 25.58 -6.87 21.41
CA PRO A 1108 24.33 -7.55 21.77
C PRO A 1108 24.07 -8.76 20.85
N GLU A 1109 23.58 -9.87 21.39
CA GLU A 1109 23.43 -11.14 20.63
C GLU A 1109 22.38 -11.10 19.52
N ASN A 1110 21.64 -9.98 19.46
CA ASN A 1110 20.56 -9.68 18.54
C ASN A 1110 20.67 -8.23 18.04
N ILE A 1111 21.87 -7.90 17.57
CA ILE A 1111 22.21 -6.76 16.75
C ILE A 1111 22.40 -7.23 15.31
N SER A 1112 22.04 -6.40 14.34
CA SER A 1112 22.33 -6.61 12.93
C SER A 1112 23.47 -5.74 12.45
N VAL A 1113 24.57 -6.39 12.08
CA VAL A 1113 25.82 -5.75 11.66
C VAL A 1113 25.95 -5.90 10.16
N HIS A 1114 25.50 -4.93 9.38
CA HIS A 1114 25.53 -5.03 7.92
C HIS A 1114 26.85 -4.46 7.35
N PRO A 1115 27.59 -5.18 6.48
CA PRO A 1115 27.41 -6.57 6.08
C PRO A 1115 27.88 -7.56 7.17
N SER A 1116 27.10 -8.62 7.39
CA SER A 1116 27.29 -9.62 8.45
C SER A 1116 28.63 -10.36 8.39
N SER A 1117 29.30 -10.35 7.24
CA SER A 1117 30.66 -10.85 7.08
C SER A 1117 31.69 -10.16 7.97
N LEU A 1118 31.44 -8.94 8.47
CA LEU A 1118 32.41 -8.20 9.29
C LEU A 1118 32.68 -8.82 10.68
N CYS A 1119 31.82 -9.70 11.19
CA CYS A 1119 32.06 -10.46 12.42
C CYS A 1119 32.33 -11.96 12.21
N ASN A 1120 32.47 -12.42 10.95
CA ASN A 1120 32.87 -13.79 10.64
C ASN A 1120 34.35 -13.83 10.14
N PRO A 1121 35.21 -14.73 10.67
CA PRO A 1121 36.67 -14.72 10.44
C PRO A 1121 37.17 -15.51 9.21
#